data_AF-A0AA39LUJ9-F1
#
_entry.id   AF-A0AA39LUJ9-F1
#
_cell.length_a   1.000
_cell.length_b   1.000
_cell.length_c   1.000
_cell.angle_alpha   90.00
_cell.angle_beta   90.00
_cell.angle_gamma   90.00
#
_symmetry.space_group_name_H-M   'P 1'
#
loop_
_entity.id
_entity.type
_entity.pdbx_description
1 polymer ?
#
loop_
_entity_poly.entity_id
_entity_poly.type
_entity_poly.pdbx_seq_one_letter_code
_entity_poly.pdbx_strand_id
1 'polypeptide(L)'
;MALPVPKSGYSRFMKEGAKHFKGADEAVLRNIEACTELAGKLRTAFGPNGMNKMVINHIEKLFVTNDAATILNELEIQHPAARLLVLAAQMQEKQIGDYTNSVIILAADMLERSAELLHMGLKPIEVADAYDMAFKQLEKVLPSMVVRTASEMQNLDCVKEFLKASISSKQFDHQDFITDLVAKACVQTVPKNSSNFNVDSIRICKIIGSGVQYSRVMNGMVFKRGTEGSVKKVDNARIAVFACPVDVTQTETKGTILMNTADDLKKYAVTEEGEVEGQIKSLADAGVNVIVANGKFGDIYLHFLNKYNIMAVRLTSKFDLRRLSRSIGAQPQSRLCTPSPDLLGQCDRVFLEEIGDTDVTVFDKDSEHGNIATIIVRGSSQSRMDDVERAIDDAVNTYKALSKDGRLLAGAGAVDMRASQHIEQWGKGMSGIEQYGIKRYALALSVLPKQLAKNNGHEPTVFLSKLIKAHQGSNCDHGIDLITGDVMDAVTNKIYDLYAGKLSCYRLATEAVSTILRVDQIIMAKQATGGPKPRNPLPQDGGDDDVEVNAFDRSCGRIEMSEEKSTKRAENSQKDGDSKKEKNNEKREETKEKSVKSHSKESKCSKKEKQDDSKKDKKKEEKSNKEENSKKEKESNKEKESKKEKESKKEEKSNKEKESKKEKESKMEEKSKKEENSKKEKESNKEKESKKEEKSKKEKSKKSKKDKSKKSKKDKSKKSKKEKSKKEGEKSKKSEEEKSNKEKEKKQEKKEKSARTYSYKSKNEKRGDSKKDKKPKKDKDSSKRAKKEEKSQKPDTSAKKQKDKKDTKSEWNLTAHEPLPNEMPSRMRNADMPEQLPQFYKLERADDPVPVLRMEVIVLTELRKRGGGRHFTTIHDKGRHDGLNFCVMTLCGPSLMQLRKEYTEGKFSLGCGISVAIQCLQAIEDLHSVGYIHRDVNPSNFATGRSELKEERKIYMLDFGFARKYLFENGEMKKPRDVPSPFHGNPRFAPRSAFLDRELSRADDLESWFYMTVEMVKGFLPWGNYRNPKDIYDCQMYCRNGLGLRELLGGLPIEFRDILKLVDGLKFYDRPPYNDIYGLLRNCLVTMHAQEFPYDWEKQPDKK
;
A
#
# COMPACT_ATOMS: atom_id res chain seq x y z
N MET A 1 37.77 -38.38 12.64
CA MET A 1 36.51 -37.82 13.19
C MET A 1 36.84 -37.06 14.46
N ALA A 2 36.68 -35.74 14.50
CA ALA A 2 36.80 -34.99 15.75
C ALA A 2 35.53 -35.15 16.59
N LEU A 3 35.66 -35.18 17.93
CA LEU A 3 34.49 -35.19 18.82
C LEU A 3 33.71 -33.88 18.68
N PRO A 4 32.37 -33.91 18.66
CA PRO A 4 31.56 -32.69 18.59
C PRO A 4 31.75 -31.88 19.87
N VAL A 5 32.27 -30.66 19.74
CA VAL A 5 32.48 -29.75 20.88
C VAL A 5 31.14 -29.51 21.59
N PRO A 6 31.01 -29.83 22.89
CA PRO A 6 29.73 -29.71 23.57
C PRO A 6 29.30 -28.24 23.66
N LYS A 7 28.11 -27.92 23.13
CA LYS A 7 27.49 -26.59 23.22
C LYS A 7 27.62 -26.07 24.67
N SER A 8 28.23 -24.90 24.86
CA SER A 8 28.53 -24.33 26.17
C SER A 8 27.71 -23.06 26.45
N GLY A 9 27.63 -22.66 27.71
CA GLY A 9 27.02 -21.41 28.14
C GLY A 9 25.52 -21.27 27.81
N TYR A 10 25.09 -20.02 27.65
CA TYR A 10 23.68 -19.62 27.51
C TYR A 10 22.99 -20.23 26.28
N SER A 11 23.76 -20.59 25.25
CA SER A 11 23.28 -21.23 24.01
C SER A 11 22.62 -22.61 24.23
N ARG A 12 22.69 -23.20 25.44
CA ARG A 12 21.91 -24.39 25.81
C ARG A 12 20.42 -24.12 26.04
N PHE A 13 20.04 -22.89 26.41
CA PHE A 13 18.66 -22.51 26.70
C PHE A 13 17.88 -22.03 25.46
N MET A 14 18.54 -21.94 24.31
CA MET A 14 18.02 -21.33 23.09
C MET A 14 17.63 -22.39 22.05
N LYS A 15 16.58 -22.11 21.25
CA LYS A 15 16.16 -22.98 20.13
C LYS A 15 17.30 -23.13 19.11
N GLU A 16 17.42 -24.31 18.50
CA GLU A 16 18.53 -24.62 17.60
C GLU A 16 18.63 -23.66 16.40
N GLY A 17 19.85 -23.19 16.14
CA GLY A 17 20.15 -22.20 15.11
C GLY A 17 19.90 -20.74 15.53
N ALA A 18 19.45 -20.47 16.76
CA ALA A 18 19.53 -19.13 17.33
C ALA A 18 20.99 -18.71 17.54
N LYS A 19 21.30 -17.43 17.25
CA LYS A 19 22.59 -16.79 17.51
C LYS A 19 22.43 -15.82 18.67
N HIS A 20 23.43 -15.78 19.56
CA HIS A 20 23.49 -14.90 20.71
C HIS A 20 24.88 -14.26 20.75
N PHE A 21 24.94 -12.94 20.61
CA PHE A 21 26.17 -12.14 20.70
C PHE A 21 26.12 -11.27 21.96
N LYS A 22 27.24 -11.09 22.65
CA LYS A 22 27.28 -10.33 23.91
C LYS A 22 28.57 -9.54 24.13
N GLY A 23 28.43 -8.34 24.70
CA GLY A 23 29.54 -7.51 25.16
C GLY A 23 29.96 -6.46 24.14
N ALA A 24 30.87 -5.58 24.53
CA ALA A 24 31.31 -4.46 23.70
C ALA A 24 31.86 -4.94 22.35
N ASP A 25 32.78 -5.90 22.37
CA ASP A 25 33.50 -6.32 21.15
C ASP A 25 32.64 -7.15 20.21
N GLU A 26 31.90 -8.15 20.72
CA GLU A 26 31.15 -9.09 19.87
C GLU A 26 29.77 -8.53 19.40
N ALA A 27 29.16 -7.64 20.19
CA ALA A 27 27.83 -7.09 19.90
C ALA A 27 27.86 -5.60 19.54
N VAL A 28 28.53 -4.75 20.32
CA VAL A 28 28.46 -3.28 20.12
C VAL A 28 29.33 -2.82 18.93
N LEU A 29 30.58 -3.29 18.82
CA LEU A 29 31.42 -2.99 17.64
C LEU A 29 30.78 -3.57 16.37
N ARG A 30 30.27 -4.80 16.41
CA ARG A 30 29.53 -5.42 15.30
C ARG A 30 28.29 -4.62 14.88
N ASN A 31 27.57 -4.02 15.83
CA ASN A 31 26.47 -3.10 15.54
C ASN A 31 26.97 -1.84 14.81
N ILE A 32 28.08 -1.25 15.27
CA ILE A 32 28.72 -0.08 14.66
C ILE A 32 29.19 -0.38 13.22
N GLU A 33 29.86 -1.52 13.00
CA GLU A 33 30.32 -1.98 11.68
C GLU A 33 29.18 -2.06 10.67
N ALA A 34 28.11 -2.79 11.00
CA ALA A 34 26.95 -2.98 10.12
C ALA A 34 26.22 -1.66 9.80
N CYS A 35 26.19 -0.72 10.74
CA CYS A 35 25.66 0.63 10.53
C CYS A 35 26.58 1.48 9.62
N THR A 36 27.89 1.37 9.81
CA THR A 36 28.90 2.11 9.06
C THR A 36 29.01 1.62 7.62
N GLU A 37 28.88 0.31 7.38
CA GLU A 37 28.82 -0.28 6.03
C GLU A 37 27.59 0.20 5.25
N LEU A 38 26.42 0.23 5.90
CA LEU A 38 25.17 0.73 5.31
C LEU A 38 25.30 2.20 4.91
N ALA A 39 25.80 3.05 5.83
CA ALA A 39 26.03 4.46 5.55
C ALA A 39 27.15 4.66 4.51
N GLY A 40 28.17 3.81 4.45
CA GLY A 40 29.24 3.84 3.45
C GLY A 40 28.71 3.78 2.02
N LYS A 41 27.68 2.95 1.78
CA LYS A 41 26.99 2.83 0.48
C LYS A 41 26.16 4.08 0.13
N LEU A 42 25.67 4.80 1.13
CA LEU A 42 24.83 6.00 0.99
C LEU A 42 25.62 7.33 1.02
N ARG A 43 26.82 7.38 1.62
CA ARG A 43 27.70 8.56 1.72
C ARG A 43 27.93 9.23 0.33
N THR A 44 27.96 8.44 -0.75
CA THR A 44 28.13 8.92 -2.14
C THR A 44 26.85 9.44 -2.82
N ALA A 45 25.68 9.31 -2.21
CA ALA A 45 24.40 9.83 -2.71
C ALA A 45 24.02 11.21 -2.14
N PHE A 46 24.86 11.78 -1.26
CA PHE A 46 24.56 12.99 -0.51
C PHE A 46 25.06 14.29 -1.18
N GLY A 47 24.22 15.32 -1.16
CA GLY A 47 24.50 16.64 -1.74
C GLY A 47 24.15 16.73 -3.24
N PRO A 48 24.25 17.92 -3.84
CA PRO A 48 23.81 18.16 -5.23
C PRO A 48 24.48 17.29 -6.29
N ASN A 49 25.77 17.00 -6.13
CA ASN A 49 26.53 16.05 -6.97
C ASN A 49 26.50 14.61 -6.41
N GLY A 50 25.42 14.25 -5.70
CA GLY A 50 25.19 12.92 -5.14
C GLY A 50 24.83 11.91 -6.22
N MET A 51 25.54 10.78 -6.25
CA MET A 51 25.35 9.73 -7.25
C MET A 51 24.10 8.90 -6.96
N ASN A 52 23.08 9.04 -7.81
CA ASN A 52 21.88 8.18 -7.87
C ASN A 52 22.24 6.68 -7.77
N LYS A 53 21.48 5.93 -6.97
CA LYS A 53 21.63 4.48 -6.78
C LYS A 53 20.55 3.74 -7.55
N MET A 54 20.97 2.68 -8.24
CA MET A 54 20.09 1.72 -8.87
C MET A 54 19.75 0.62 -7.85
N VAL A 55 18.46 0.44 -7.56
CA VAL A 55 17.95 -0.61 -6.67
C VAL A 55 16.96 -1.46 -7.47
N ILE A 56 17.06 -2.78 -7.32
CA ILE A 56 16.17 -3.75 -7.96
C ILE A 56 15.59 -4.62 -6.84
N ASN A 57 14.27 -4.65 -6.73
CA ASN A 57 13.57 -5.39 -5.67
C ASN A 57 13.47 -6.89 -5.99
N HIS A 58 13.00 -7.68 -5.01
CA HIS A 58 12.60 -9.10 -5.21
C HIS A 58 11.44 -9.31 -6.21
N ILE A 59 10.86 -8.24 -6.77
CA ILE A 59 9.85 -8.26 -7.86
C ILE A 59 10.45 -7.68 -9.16
N GLU A 60 11.77 -7.65 -9.28
CA GLU A 60 12.57 -7.14 -10.43
C GLU A 60 12.29 -5.67 -10.81
N LYS A 61 11.46 -4.95 -10.05
CA LYS A 61 11.17 -3.55 -10.28
C LYS A 61 12.42 -2.70 -10.05
N LEU A 62 12.79 -1.96 -11.09
CA LEU A 62 13.87 -0.98 -11.08
C LEU A 62 13.46 0.34 -10.39
N PHE A 63 14.31 0.81 -9.49
CA PHE A 63 14.29 2.16 -8.94
C PHE A 63 15.65 2.84 -9.15
N VAL A 64 15.64 4.15 -9.39
CA VAL A 64 16.84 4.99 -9.50
C VAL A 64 16.58 6.26 -8.69
N THR A 65 17.42 6.54 -7.67
CA THR A 65 17.18 7.62 -6.68
C THR A 65 18.44 7.88 -5.84
N ASN A 66 18.60 9.10 -5.31
CA ASN A 66 19.67 9.45 -4.36
C ASN A 66 19.18 9.58 -2.90
N ASP A 67 17.86 9.67 -2.69
CA ASP A 67 17.26 9.67 -1.35
C ASP A 67 17.44 8.30 -0.67
N ALA A 68 18.11 8.31 0.48
CA ALA A 68 18.33 7.12 1.29
C ALA A 68 17.06 6.57 1.95
N ALA A 69 16.02 7.37 2.24
CA ALA A 69 14.81 6.80 2.83
C ALA A 69 14.19 5.79 1.85
N THR A 70 14.03 6.15 0.57
CA THR A 70 13.59 5.20 -0.45
C THR A 70 14.59 4.06 -0.66
N ILE A 71 15.89 4.34 -0.81
CA ILE A 71 16.89 3.27 -1.01
C ILE A 71 16.80 2.21 0.11
N LEU A 72 16.60 2.66 1.36
CA LEU A 72 16.47 1.78 2.53
C LEU A 72 15.07 1.16 2.69
N ASN A 73 14.02 1.75 2.12
CA ASN A 73 12.67 1.18 2.07
C ASN A 73 12.60 -0.01 1.10
N GLU A 74 13.32 0.05 -0.02
CA GLU A 74 13.33 -0.99 -1.06
C GLU A 74 14.39 -2.10 -0.81
N LEU A 75 15.33 -1.89 0.12
CA LEU A 75 16.39 -2.87 0.48
C LEU A 75 16.01 -3.77 1.67
N GLU A 76 16.24 -5.08 1.54
CA GLU A 76 15.94 -6.07 2.59
C GLU A 76 17.01 -6.14 3.69
N ILE A 77 16.94 -5.20 4.64
CA ILE A 77 17.95 -5.04 5.69
C ILE A 77 17.71 -6.02 6.87
N GLN A 78 18.58 -7.03 6.96
CA GLN A 78 18.49 -8.09 7.97
C GLN A 78 19.06 -7.70 9.35
N HIS A 79 20.03 -6.78 9.41
CA HIS A 79 20.76 -6.51 10.65
C HIS A 79 19.97 -5.61 11.62
N PRO A 80 19.75 -6.00 12.91
CA PRO A 80 18.87 -5.25 13.82
C PRO A 80 19.28 -3.79 14.04
N ALA A 81 20.56 -3.50 14.31
CA ALA A 81 21.01 -2.12 14.53
C ALA A 81 20.92 -1.27 13.25
N ALA A 82 21.21 -1.85 12.08
CA ALA A 82 21.06 -1.16 10.80
C ALA A 82 19.59 -0.79 10.55
N ARG A 83 18.65 -1.68 10.90
CA ARG A 83 17.21 -1.42 10.83
C ARG A 83 16.74 -0.30 11.78
N LEU A 84 17.43 -0.03 12.89
CA LEU A 84 17.14 1.16 13.72
C LEU A 84 17.48 2.47 12.98
N LEU A 85 18.59 2.52 12.24
CA LEU A 85 18.91 3.67 11.38
C LEU A 85 17.90 3.86 10.24
N VAL A 86 17.42 2.78 9.64
CA VAL A 86 16.35 2.81 8.62
C VAL A 86 15.08 3.45 9.19
N LEU A 87 14.67 3.05 10.40
CA LEU A 87 13.50 3.61 11.07
C LEU A 87 13.67 5.10 11.40
N ALA A 88 14.87 5.53 11.80
CA ALA A 88 15.16 6.96 12.00
C ALA A 88 15.04 7.78 10.71
N ALA A 89 15.53 7.26 9.58
CA ALA A 89 15.38 7.89 8.27
C ALA A 89 13.89 7.99 7.83
N GLN A 90 13.13 6.90 7.97
CA GLN A 90 11.68 6.89 7.72
C GLN A 90 10.90 7.84 8.65
N MET A 91 11.37 8.07 9.87
CA MET A 91 10.74 9.03 10.79
C MET A 91 11.01 10.48 10.36
N GLN A 92 12.22 10.78 9.86
CA GLN A 92 12.56 12.08 9.31
C GLN A 92 11.76 12.38 8.02
N GLU A 93 11.69 11.42 7.09
CA GLU A 93 10.84 11.45 5.89
C GLU A 93 9.37 11.79 6.23
N LYS A 94 8.79 11.11 7.23
CA LYS A 94 7.39 11.32 7.62
C LYS A 94 7.13 12.62 8.40
N GLN A 95 8.12 13.18 9.10
CA GLN A 95 7.98 14.43 9.87
C GLN A 95 8.22 15.68 9.02
N ILE A 96 9.29 15.69 8.24
CA ILE A 96 9.82 16.87 7.52
C ILE A 96 9.94 16.64 6.02
N GLY A 97 10.16 15.40 5.57
CA GLY A 97 10.29 15.07 4.15
C GLY A 97 11.64 15.43 3.51
N ASP A 98 12.64 15.82 4.29
CA ASP A 98 14.00 16.14 3.83
C ASP A 98 15.02 15.80 4.96
N TYR A 99 16.32 15.82 4.68
CA TYR A 99 17.46 15.45 5.53
C TYR A 99 17.59 13.96 5.84
N THR A 100 16.91 13.09 5.09
CA THR A 100 17.00 11.62 5.19
C THR A 100 18.44 11.11 5.12
N ASN A 101 19.18 11.54 4.09
CA ASN A 101 20.62 11.26 3.90
C ASN A 101 21.47 11.76 5.08
N SER A 102 21.14 12.92 5.65
CA SER A 102 21.92 13.55 6.72
C SER A 102 21.82 12.76 8.04
N VAL A 103 20.63 12.27 8.40
CA VAL A 103 20.40 11.45 9.61
C VAL A 103 21.31 10.23 9.62
N ILE A 104 21.39 9.50 8.49
CA ILE A 104 22.12 8.23 8.39
C ILE A 104 23.63 8.46 8.40
N ILE A 105 24.11 9.46 7.65
CA ILE A 105 25.55 9.78 7.58
C ILE A 105 26.06 10.28 8.93
N LEU A 106 25.28 11.13 9.62
CA LEU A 106 25.63 11.64 10.93
C LEU A 106 25.60 10.56 12.01
N ALA A 107 24.54 9.74 12.07
CA ALA A 107 24.45 8.63 13.02
C ALA A 107 25.59 7.61 12.83
N ALA A 108 25.98 7.34 11.59
CA ALA A 108 27.10 6.44 11.30
C ALA A 108 28.46 7.04 11.71
N ASP A 109 28.75 8.32 11.47
CA ASP A 109 30.01 8.90 11.97
C ASP A 109 30.02 8.98 13.50
N MET A 110 28.89 9.31 14.14
CA MET A 110 28.78 9.24 15.61
C MET A 110 29.09 7.83 16.17
N LEU A 111 28.64 6.76 15.49
CA LEU A 111 28.98 5.37 15.82
C LEU A 111 30.46 5.05 15.53
N GLU A 112 31.01 5.53 14.40
CA GLU A 112 32.42 5.43 14.01
C GLU A 112 33.33 6.06 15.09
N ARG A 113 32.99 7.27 15.58
CA ARG A 113 33.69 7.92 16.70
C ARG A 113 33.46 7.24 18.05
N SER A 114 32.31 6.59 18.26
CA SER A 114 32.06 5.80 19.47
C SER A 114 32.98 4.58 19.56
N ALA A 115 33.26 3.89 18.45
CA ALA A 115 34.21 2.77 18.44
C ALA A 115 35.60 3.19 18.94
N GLU A 116 36.09 4.38 18.54
CA GLU A 116 37.34 4.94 19.07
C GLU A 116 37.32 5.10 20.60
N LEU A 117 36.18 5.46 21.19
CA LEU A 117 36.03 5.60 22.65
C LEU A 117 35.87 4.26 23.38
N LEU A 118 35.21 3.28 22.76
CA LEU A 118 35.10 1.91 23.30
C LEU A 118 36.48 1.24 23.35
N HIS A 119 37.33 1.42 22.32
CA HIS A 119 38.71 0.96 22.34
C HIS A 119 39.60 1.72 23.36
N MET A 120 39.22 2.93 23.77
CA MET A 120 39.83 3.65 24.90
C MET A 120 39.31 3.18 26.28
N GLY A 121 38.38 2.23 26.32
CA GLY A 121 37.86 1.63 27.56
C GLY A 121 36.66 2.35 28.20
N LEU A 122 36.05 3.34 27.52
CA LEU A 122 34.80 3.95 27.99
C LEU A 122 33.62 2.98 27.82
N LYS A 123 32.64 3.01 28.72
CA LYS A 123 31.46 2.12 28.61
C LYS A 123 30.46 2.68 27.58
N PRO A 124 29.74 1.83 26.81
CA PRO A 124 28.75 2.30 25.84
C PRO A 124 27.67 3.24 26.41
N ILE A 125 27.28 3.03 27.68
CA ILE A 125 26.32 3.88 28.40
C ILE A 125 26.89 5.28 28.65
N GLU A 126 28.15 5.38 29.06
CA GLU A 126 28.83 6.66 29.34
C GLU A 126 28.98 7.49 28.05
N VAL A 127 29.23 6.84 26.92
CA VAL A 127 29.27 7.48 25.59
C VAL A 127 27.87 7.94 25.14
N ALA A 128 26.84 7.09 25.29
CA ALA A 128 25.47 7.44 24.95
C ALA A 128 24.93 8.61 25.79
N ASP A 129 25.19 8.61 27.10
CA ASP A 129 24.77 9.69 28.00
C ASP A 129 25.51 11.00 27.69
N ALA A 130 26.80 10.95 27.31
CA ALA A 130 27.54 12.12 26.85
C ALA A 130 27.02 12.68 25.51
N TYR A 131 26.59 11.84 24.58
CA TYR A 131 25.93 12.28 23.34
C TYR A 131 24.54 12.89 23.62
N ASP A 132 23.75 12.28 24.51
CA ASP A 132 22.47 12.84 24.98
C ASP A 132 22.66 14.18 25.72
N MET A 133 23.82 14.45 26.34
CA MET A 133 24.17 15.76 26.91
C MET A 133 24.59 16.76 25.83
N ALA A 134 25.39 16.35 24.84
CA ALA A 134 25.82 17.21 23.73
C ALA A 134 24.63 17.72 22.91
N PHE A 135 23.67 16.84 22.59
CA PHE A 135 22.44 17.23 21.89
C PHE A 135 21.60 18.25 22.69
N LYS A 136 21.43 18.05 24.01
CA LYS A 136 20.71 19.00 24.90
C LYS A 136 21.39 20.37 25.00
N GLN A 137 22.67 20.48 24.67
CA GLN A 137 23.34 21.76 24.55
C GLN A 137 23.16 22.35 23.15
N LEU A 138 23.27 21.54 22.09
CA LEU A 138 23.01 21.95 20.71
C LEU A 138 21.59 22.52 20.53
N GLU A 139 20.57 21.89 21.12
CA GLU A 139 19.18 22.35 21.08
C GLU A 139 18.99 23.78 21.64
N LYS A 140 19.80 24.20 22.63
CA LYS A 140 19.76 25.56 23.20
C LYS A 140 20.50 26.59 22.33
N VAL A 141 21.52 26.15 21.60
CA VAL A 141 22.40 27.03 20.81
C VAL A 141 21.88 27.22 19.39
N LEU A 142 21.29 26.20 18.77
CA LEU A 142 20.79 26.27 17.40
C LEU A 142 19.83 27.47 17.13
N PRO A 143 18.95 27.90 18.08
CA PRO A 143 18.15 29.11 17.91
C PRO A 143 18.93 30.42 17.72
N SER A 144 20.18 30.53 18.21
CA SER A 144 21.03 31.72 18.01
C SER A 144 21.82 31.70 16.70
N MET A 145 21.72 30.63 15.92
CA MET A 145 22.33 30.50 14.58
C MET A 145 21.35 30.84 13.44
N VAL A 146 20.17 31.38 13.76
CA VAL A 146 19.13 31.74 12.80
C VAL A 146 19.48 33.04 12.08
N VAL A 147 19.60 32.97 10.76
CA VAL A 147 20.01 34.09 9.89
C VAL A 147 18.81 34.88 9.37
N ARG A 148 17.72 34.18 9.02
CA ARG A 148 16.53 34.77 8.39
C ARG A 148 15.27 34.05 8.87
N THR A 149 14.15 34.77 8.86
CA THR A 149 12.82 34.18 9.12
C THR A 149 11.91 34.44 7.92
N ALA A 150 11.28 33.38 7.41
CA ALA A 150 10.33 33.44 6.31
C ALA A 150 8.97 33.98 6.79
N SER A 151 8.77 35.29 6.71
CA SER A 151 7.48 35.96 7.00
C SER A 151 6.53 36.01 5.81
N GLU A 152 7.05 35.95 4.57
CA GLU A 152 6.30 36.19 3.33
C GLU A 152 6.04 34.90 2.54
N MET A 153 5.22 34.00 3.07
CA MET A 153 4.93 32.71 2.43
C MET A 153 4.14 32.81 1.12
N GLN A 154 3.55 33.96 0.80
CA GLN A 154 2.82 34.23 -0.46
C GLN A 154 3.70 34.90 -1.53
N ASN A 155 4.92 35.33 -1.20
CA ASN A 155 5.81 36.01 -2.14
C ASN A 155 6.61 34.98 -2.97
N LEU A 156 6.28 34.88 -4.25
CA LEU A 156 6.82 33.87 -5.18
C LEU A 156 8.35 33.81 -5.18
N ASP A 157 9.03 34.96 -5.17
CA ASP A 157 10.49 34.98 -5.29
C ASP A 157 11.19 34.69 -3.95
N CYS A 158 10.60 35.07 -2.81
CA CYS A 158 11.05 34.62 -1.50
C CYS A 158 10.91 33.09 -1.35
N VAL A 159 9.79 32.51 -1.81
CA VAL A 159 9.57 31.05 -1.75
C VAL A 159 10.58 30.29 -2.61
N LYS A 160 10.96 30.82 -3.78
CA LYS A 160 12.03 30.22 -4.61
C LYS A 160 13.37 30.15 -3.86
N GLU A 161 13.77 31.24 -3.19
CA GLU A 161 15.01 31.27 -2.39
C GLU A 161 15.03 30.19 -1.30
N PHE A 162 13.88 29.89 -0.69
CA PHE A 162 13.79 28.92 0.41
C PHE A 162 13.70 27.46 -0.08
N LEU A 163 13.12 27.20 -1.25
CA LEU A 163 12.95 25.84 -1.78
C LEU A 163 14.12 25.36 -2.65
N LYS A 164 14.92 26.27 -3.22
CA LYS A 164 16.03 25.93 -4.12
C LYS A 164 17.02 24.92 -3.52
N ALA A 165 17.35 25.05 -2.24
CA ALA A 165 18.33 24.17 -1.57
C ALA A 165 17.89 22.69 -1.54
N SER A 166 16.61 22.43 -1.22
CA SER A 166 16.03 21.08 -1.17
C SER A 166 16.07 20.43 -2.56
N ILE A 167 15.56 21.13 -3.59
CA ILE A 167 15.51 20.65 -4.98
C ILE A 167 16.92 20.44 -5.55
N SER A 168 17.85 21.36 -5.27
CA SER A 168 19.24 21.28 -5.70
C SER A 168 19.95 20.02 -5.19
N SER A 169 19.48 19.40 -4.10
CA SER A 169 20.07 18.17 -3.56
C SER A 169 19.73 16.91 -4.38
N LYS A 170 18.74 16.95 -5.28
CA LYS A 170 18.31 15.82 -6.13
C LYS A 170 18.40 16.08 -7.64
N GLN A 171 18.07 17.29 -8.10
CA GLN A 171 17.99 17.61 -9.53
C GLN A 171 18.70 18.94 -9.84
N PHE A 172 20.03 18.92 -9.77
CA PHE A 172 20.88 20.09 -10.00
C PHE A 172 20.69 20.70 -11.41
N ASP A 173 20.63 19.87 -12.46
CA ASP A 173 20.44 20.24 -13.88
C ASP A 173 19.30 21.25 -14.14
N HIS A 174 18.21 21.12 -13.38
CA HIS A 174 16.94 21.80 -13.63
C HIS A 174 16.40 22.50 -12.38
N GLN A 175 17.27 22.73 -11.39
CA GLN A 175 16.91 23.23 -10.07
C GLN A 175 16.03 24.48 -10.10
N ASP A 176 16.40 25.52 -10.86
CA ASP A 176 15.67 26.79 -10.91
C ASP A 176 14.30 26.65 -11.58
N PHE A 177 14.19 25.81 -12.62
CA PHE A 177 12.93 25.54 -13.31
C PHE A 177 11.96 24.74 -12.44
N ILE A 178 12.43 23.67 -11.78
CA ILE A 178 11.60 22.88 -10.85
C ILE A 178 11.22 23.76 -9.64
N THR A 179 12.12 24.61 -9.15
CA THR A 179 11.84 25.54 -8.04
C THR A 179 10.74 26.53 -8.40
N ASP A 180 10.74 27.11 -9.61
CA ASP A 180 9.68 28.01 -10.06
C ASP A 180 8.33 27.29 -10.22
N LEU A 181 8.30 26.05 -10.73
CA LEU A 181 7.08 25.23 -10.77
C LEU A 181 6.52 24.93 -9.37
N VAL A 182 7.35 24.47 -8.43
CA VAL A 182 6.90 24.16 -7.06
C VAL A 182 6.47 25.42 -6.33
N ALA A 183 7.23 26.52 -6.42
CA ALA A 183 6.88 27.78 -5.78
C ALA A 183 5.53 28.32 -6.28
N LYS A 184 5.22 28.21 -7.58
CA LYS A 184 3.91 28.55 -8.15
C LYS A 184 2.79 27.70 -7.54
N ALA A 185 2.93 26.38 -7.56
CA ALA A 185 1.92 25.46 -7.01
C ALA A 185 1.70 25.66 -5.50
N CYS A 186 2.77 25.93 -4.74
CA CYS A 186 2.70 26.26 -3.31
C CYS A 186 1.94 27.58 -3.09
N VAL A 187 2.35 28.69 -3.72
CA VAL A 187 1.71 30.00 -3.53
C VAL A 187 0.23 29.99 -3.93
N GLN A 188 -0.13 29.28 -5.01
CA GLN A 188 -1.52 29.12 -5.45
C GLN A 188 -2.42 28.38 -4.45
N THR A 189 -1.88 27.37 -3.74
CA THR A 189 -2.65 26.50 -2.84
C THR A 189 -2.64 26.93 -1.36
N VAL A 190 -1.98 28.04 -1.03
CA VAL A 190 -1.87 28.53 0.36
C VAL A 190 -3.20 29.08 0.89
N PRO A 191 -3.80 28.47 1.92
CA PRO A 191 -4.95 29.06 2.60
C PRO A 191 -4.52 30.31 3.38
N LYS A 192 -5.46 31.22 3.64
CA LYS A 192 -5.25 32.47 4.41
C LYS A 192 -4.55 32.25 5.76
N ASN A 193 -4.69 31.06 6.36
CA ASN A 193 -3.94 30.60 7.52
C ASN A 193 -2.81 29.65 7.06
N SER A 194 -1.64 30.19 6.70
CA SER A 194 -0.48 29.45 6.15
C SER A 194 -0.13 28.16 6.91
N SER A 195 -0.19 28.18 8.25
CA SER A 195 0.12 27.03 9.10
C SER A 195 -0.76 25.78 8.89
N ASN A 196 -1.89 25.90 8.19
CA ASN A 196 -2.75 24.77 7.81
C ASN A 196 -2.53 24.29 6.36
N PHE A 197 -1.34 24.56 5.78
CA PHE A 197 -0.95 24.02 4.48
C PHE A 197 -0.94 22.49 4.47
N ASN A 198 -1.49 21.89 3.40
CA ASN A 198 -1.63 20.45 3.26
C ASN A 198 -0.98 19.96 1.95
N VAL A 199 -0.05 19.00 2.07
CA VAL A 199 0.68 18.37 0.95
C VAL A 199 -0.28 17.77 -0.08
N ASP A 200 -1.40 17.20 0.37
CA ASP A 200 -2.46 16.61 -0.45
C ASP A 200 -3.14 17.58 -1.44
N SER A 201 -2.85 18.89 -1.33
CA SER A 201 -3.32 19.96 -2.22
C SER A 201 -2.42 20.15 -3.45
N ILE A 202 -1.21 19.61 -3.46
CA ILE A 202 -0.35 19.57 -4.65
C ILE A 202 -0.34 18.14 -5.17
N ARG A 203 -0.72 17.98 -6.44
CA ARG A 203 -0.74 16.69 -7.14
C ARG A 203 0.33 16.67 -8.21
N ILE A 204 1.01 15.54 -8.36
CA ILE A 204 1.96 15.31 -9.44
C ILE A 204 1.32 14.39 -10.49
N CYS A 205 1.46 14.75 -11.77
CA CYS A 205 0.94 13.98 -12.90
C CYS A 205 2.06 13.70 -13.91
N LYS A 206 2.79 12.60 -13.70
CA LYS A 206 3.88 12.14 -14.59
C LYS A 206 3.34 11.63 -15.93
N ILE A 207 3.75 12.20 -17.06
CA ILE A 207 3.36 11.74 -18.40
C ILE A 207 4.62 11.59 -19.28
N ILE A 208 4.80 10.40 -19.84
CA ILE A 208 6.01 10.02 -20.61
C ILE A 208 6.12 10.85 -21.89
N GLY A 209 7.35 11.23 -22.25
CA GLY A 209 7.71 11.89 -23.50
C GLY A 209 8.07 13.37 -23.33
N SER A 210 8.93 13.88 -24.21
CA SER A 210 9.61 15.18 -24.11
C SER A 210 10.51 15.33 -22.87
N GLY A 211 11.18 16.48 -22.75
CA GLY A 211 12.10 16.80 -21.65
C GLY A 211 11.39 17.40 -20.42
N VAL A 212 12.10 17.42 -19.28
CA VAL A 212 11.58 17.95 -18.00
C VAL A 212 11.14 19.41 -18.12
N GLN A 213 11.79 20.20 -18.97
CA GLN A 213 11.47 21.62 -19.25
C GLN A 213 10.07 21.86 -19.85
N TYR A 214 9.38 20.81 -20.32
CA TYR A 214 7.98 20.89 -20.79
C TYR A 214 6.95 20.57 -19.68
N SER A 215 7.40 20.46 -18.43
CA SER A 215 6.52 20.33 -17.26
C SER A 215 5.82 21.66 -16.95
N ARG A 216 4.56 21.64 -16.49
CA ARG A 216 3.78 22.86 -16.19
C ARG A 216 2.89 22.68 -14.96
N VAL A 217 2.59 23.78 -14.28
CA VAL A 217 1.55 23.84 -13.23
C VAL A 217 0.22 24.19 -13.87
N MET A 218 -0.85 23.50 -13.46
CA MET A 218 -2.24 23.80 -13.82
C MET A 218 -3.06 24.11 -12.56
N ASN A 219 -3.97 25.08 -12.64
CA ASN A 219 -4.84 25.49 -11.54
C ASN A 219 -6.03 24.52 -11.44
N GLY A 220 -5.90 23.48 -10.63
CA GLY A 220 -6.93 22.47 -10.46
C GLY A 220 -6.40 21.06 -10.66
N MET A 221 -7.09 20.26 -11.48
CA MET A 221 -6.89 18.81 -11.52
C MET A 221 -6.77 18.23 -12.92
N VAL A 222 -5.79 17.34 -13.07
CA VAL A 222 -5.42 16.70 -14.34
C VAL A 222 -5.49 15.17 -14.20
N PHE A 223 -6.16 14.52 -15.15
CA PHE A 223 -6.39 13.07 -15.14
C PHE A 223 -6.01 12.42 -16.48
N LYS A 224 -5.21 11.35 -16.42
CA LYS A 224 -4.77 10.55 -17.58
C LYS A 224 -5.87 9.62 -18.10
N ARG A 225 -7.00 10.22 -18.48
CA ARG A 225 -8.19 9.57 -19.05
C ARG A 225 -8.86 10.57 -19.99
N GLY A 226 -9.34 10.06 -21.13
CA GLY A 226 -10.25 10.79 -22.01
C GLY A 226 -11.67 10.90 -21.45
N THR A 227 -12.50 11.62 -22.19
CA THR A 227 -13.96 11.69 -21.99
C THR A 227 -14.62 10.41 -22.51
N GLU A 228 -15.63 9.90 -21.79
CA GLU A 228 -16.44 8.76 -22.26
C GLU A 228 -17.54 9.22 -23.25
N GLY A 229 -17.76 10.54 -23.37
CA GLY A 229 -18.74 11.17 -24.28
C GLY A 229 -18.08 11.96 -25.43
N SER A 230 -18.91 12.43 -26.36
CA SER A 230 -18.51 13.20 -27.56
C SER A 230 -18.07 14.64 -27.24
N VAL A 231 -18.58 15.22 -26.15
CA VAL A 231 -18.26 16.59 -25.72
C VAL A 231 -16.85 16.62 -25.13
N LYS A 232 -15.89 17.19 -25.87
CA LYS A 232 -14.47 17.28 -25.47
C LYS A 232 -14.08 18.58 -24.75
N LYS A 233 -14.91 19.63 -24.78
CA LYS A 233 -14.66 20.91 -24.10
C LYS A 233 -15.95 21.56 -23.60
N VAL A 234 -15.89 22.12 -22.40
CA VAL A 234 -16.94 22.94 -21.77
C VAL A 234 -16.28 24.14 -21.09
N ASP A 235 -16.73 25.36 -21.42
CA ASP A 235 -16.39 26.59 -20.68
C ASP A 235 -17.52 26.93 -19.68
N ASN A 236 -17.20 27.55 -18.54
CA ASN A 236 -18.11 27.79 -17.41
C ASN A 236 -18.87 26.53 -16.96
N ALA A 237 -18.10 25.49 -16.63
CA ALA A 237 -18.61 24.17 -16.29
C ALA A 237 -19.26 24.12 -14.89
N ARG A 238 -20.58 23.92 -14.87
CA ARG A 238 -21.30 23.40 -13.70
C ARG A 238 -21.20 21.87 -13.66
N ILE A 239 -20.67 21.34 -12.55
CA ILE A 239 -20.22 19.95 -12.43
C ILE A 239 -21.01 19.21 -11.35
N ALA A 240 -21.70 18.13 -11.73
CA ALA A 240 -22.21 17.15 -10.78
C ALA A 240 -21.21 16.00 -10.58
N VAL A 241 -21.03 15.56 -9.32
CA VAL A 241 -20.07 14.50 -8.97
C VAL A 241 -20.82 13.34 -8.32
N PHE A 242 -20.69 12.14 -8.89
CA PHE A 242 -21.37 10.92 -8.42
C PHE A 242 -20.36 9.85 -7.98
N ALA A 243 -20.54 9.35 -6.76
CA ALA A 243 -19.77 8.23 -6.20
C ALA A 243 -20.28 6.85 -6.68
N CYS A 244 -21.48 6.80 -7.27
CA CYS A 244 -22.06 5.65 -7.97
C CYS A 244 -21.61 5.60 -9.46
N PRO A 245 -21.88 4.51 -10.19
CA PRO A 245 -21.97 4.54 -11.65
C PRO A 245 -23.12 5.45 -12.13
N VAL A 246 -23.09 5.80 -13.41
CA VAL A 246 -24.18 6.49 -14.14
C VAL A 246 -24.73 5.50 -15.15
N ASP A 247 -25.55 4.58 -14.65
CA ASP A 247 -26.02 3.38 -15.34
C ASP A 247 -27.37 2.96 -14.71
N VAL A 248 -28.12 2.07 -15.36
CA VAL A 248 -29.43 1.60 -14.87
C VAL A 248 -29.25 1.03 -13.46
N THR A 249 -30.09 1.44 -12.51
CA THR A 249 -29.91 1.13 -11.08
C THR A 249 -30.21 -0.34 -10.77
N GLN A 250 -29.24 -1.21 -11.04
CA GLN A 250 -29.29 -2.62 -10.70
C GLN A 250 -29.39 -2.79 -9.17
N THR A 251 -30.33 -3.63 -8.74
CA THR A 251 -30.41 -4.09 -7.35
C THR A 251 -29.22 -4.98 -7.01
N GLU A 252 -28.72 -4.92 -5.77
CA GLU A 252 -27.56 -5.73 -5.32
C GLU A 252 -27.85 -7.24 -5.37
N THR A 253 -29.11 -7.64 -5.16
CA THR A 253 -29.65 -8.95 -5.54
C THR A 253 -30.07 -8.93 -7.02
N LYS A 254 -29.84 -10.01 -7.79
CA LYS A 254 -30.24 -10.08 -9.21
C LYS A 254 -31.70 -9.66 -9.42
N GLY A 255 -31.92 -8.49 -10.02
CA GLY A 255 -33.23 -8.03 -10.43
C GLY A 255 -33.67 -8.77 -11.69
N THR A 256 -34.68 -9.64 -11.60
CA THR A 256 -35.28 -10.31 -12.75
C THR A 256 -36.55 -9.57 -13.19
N ILE A 257 -36.51 -9.00 -14.39
CA ILE A 257 -37.67 -8.33 -14.99
C ILE A 257 -38.73 -9.40 -15.31
N LEU A 258 -39.90 -9.31 -14.67
CA LEU A 258 -41.01 -10.25 -14.84
C LEU A 258 -42.07 -9.65 -15.76
N MET A 259 -42.04 -10.05 -17.04
CA MET A 259 -43.03 -9.66 -18.05
C MET A 259 -44.09 -10.76 -18.17
N ASN A 260 -45.37 -10.42 -17.97
CA ASN A 260 -46.48 -11.37 -18.07
C ASN A 260 -47.22 -11.26 -19.42
N THR A 261 -47.20 -10.07 -20.03
CA THR A 261 -47.96 -9.72 -21.23
C THR A 261 -47.03 -9.26 -22.35
N ALA A 262 -47.39 -9.53 -23.61
CA ALA A 262 -46.61 -9.07 -24.77
C ALA A 262 -46.52 -7.53 -24.86
N ASP A 263 -47.52 -6.80 -24.33
CA ASP A 263 -47.49 -5.35 -24.26
C ASP A 263 -46.59 -4.82 -23.14
N ASP A 264 -46.36 -5.60 -22.08
CA ASP A 264 -45.39 -5.25 -21.02
C ASP A 264 -43.97 -5.23 -21.60
N LEU A 265 -43.65 -6.20 -22.46
CA LEU A 265 -42.36 -6.29 -23.16
C LEU A 265 -42.13 -5.09 -24.10
N LYS A 266 -43.16 -4.66 -24.85
CA LYS A 266 -43.07 -3.46 -25.70
C LYS A 266 -42.92 -2.18 -24.89
N LYS A 267 -43.67 -2.07 -23.78
CA LYS A 267 -43.63 -0.89 -22.90
C LYS A 267 -42.32 -0.81 -22.13
N TYR A 268 -41.74 -1.94 -21.71
CA TYR A 268 -40.52 -1.97 -20.88
C TYR A 268 -39.38 -1.16 -21.50
N ALA A 269 -39.04 -1.40 -22.76
CA ALA A 269 -37.95 -0.67 -23.43
C ALA A 269 -38.21 0.85 -23.48
N VAL A 270 -39.43 1.26 -23.84
CA VAL A 270 -39.79 2.69 -23.94
C VAL A 270 -39.86 3.35 -22.56
N THR A 271 -40.27 2.61 -21.52
CA THR A 271 -40.27 3.10 -20.13
C THR A 271 -38.85 3.20 -19.58
N GLU A 272 -37.98 2.22 -19.85
CA GLU A 272 -36.56 2.23 -19.44
C GLU A 272 -35.81 3.39 -20.09
N GLU A 273 -35.96 3.58 -21.41
CA GLU A 273 -35.44 4.76 -22.12
C GLU A 273 -36.02 6.07 -21.56
N GLY A 274 -37.32 6.11 -21.26
CA GLY A 274 -38.01 7.28 -20.70
C GLY A 274 -37.59 7.63 -19.27
N GLU A 275 -37.28 6.64 -18.43
CA GLU A 275 -36.73 6.86 -17.09
C GLU A 275 -35.28 7.39 -17.15
N VAL A 276 -34.45 6.85 -18.04
CA VAL A 276 -33.07 7.31 -18.25
C VAL A 276 -33.05 8.73 -18.84
N GLU A 277 -33.88 9.01 -19.85
CA GLU A 277 -34.07 10.37 -20.39
C GLU A 277 -34.59 11.32 -19.31
N GLY A 278 -35.59 10.92 -18.51
CA GLY A 278 -36.13 11.75 -17.43
C GLY A 278 -35.07 12.12 -16.38
N GLN A 279 -34.23 11.15 -15.98
CA GLN A 279 -33.12 11.38 -15.05
C GLN A 279 -32.09 12.36 -15.63
N ILE A 280 -31.60 12.13 -16.86
CA ILE A 280 -30.59 12.99 -17.48
C ILE A 280 -31.15 14.38 -17.80
N LYS A 281 -32.39 14.46 -18.30
CA LYS A 281 -33.07 15.73 -18.56
C LYS A 281 -33.20 16.55 -17.28
N SER A 282 -33.54 15.94 -16.13
CA SER A 282 -33.60 16.68 -14.87
C SER A 282 -32.25 17.30 -14.46
N LEU A 283 -31.12 16.67 -14.82
CA LEU A 283 -29.78 17.23 -14.63
C LEU A 283 -29.47 18.35 -15.65
N ALA A 284 -29.93 18.23 -16.89
CA ALA A 284 -29.84 19.30 -17.89
C ALA A 284 -30.68 20.53 -17.51
N ASP A 285 -31.91 20.33 -17.04
CA ASP A 285 -32.82 21.37 -16.56
C ASP A 285 -32.26 22.09 -15.30
N ALA A 286 -31.45 21.41 -14.49
CA ALA A 286 -30.68 22.00 -13.39
C ALA A 286 -29.43 22.79 -13.85
N GLY A 287 -29.11 22.76 -15.14
CA GLY A 287 -27.95 23.43 -15.75
C GLY A 287 -26.62 22.73 -15.45
N VAL A 288 -26.59 21.40 -15.44
CA VAL A 288 -25.35 20.62 -15.29
C VAL A 288 -24.73 20.35 -16.67
N ASN A 289 -23.56 20.92 -16.92
CA ASN A 289 -22.86 20.79 -18.21
C ASN A 289 -21.82 19.65 -18.21
N VAL A 290 -21.40 19.19 -17.02
CA VAL A 290 -20.37 18.15 -16.84
C VAL A 290 -20.76 17.20 -15.73
N ILE A 291 -20.59 15.90 -15.96
CA ILE A 291 -20.82 14.84 -14.97
C ILE A 291 -19.55 14.03 -14.75
N VAL A 292 -19.15 13.92 -13.48
CA VAL A 292 -17.99 13.13 -13.05
C VAL A 292 -18.44 11.92 -12.24
N ALA A 293 -18.17 10.72 -12.74
CA ALA A 293 -18.59 9.46 -12.12
C ALA A 293 -17.42 8.59 -11.64
N ASN A 294 -17.62 7.88 -10.54
CA ASN A 294 -16.68 6.89 -10.00
C ASN A 294 -16.78 5.51 -10.69
N GLY A 295 -17.98 5.17 -11.17
CA GLY A 295 -18.28 3.85 -11.77
C GLY A 295 -18.02 3.78 -13.27
N LYS A 296 -18.82 2.99 -13.98
CA LYS A 296 -19.00 3.10 -15.45
C LYS A 296 -20.09 4.13 -15.76
N PHE A 297 -20.12 4.58 -17.01
CA PHE A 297 -21.34 5.09 -17.64
C PHE A 297 -21.97 3.95 -18.45
N GLY A 298 -23.30 3.83 -18.46
CA GLY A 298 -24.03 2.92 -19.34
C GLY A 298 -24.28 3.53 -20.72
N ASP A 299 -24.35 2.71 -21.77
CA ASP A 299 -24.41 3.20 -23.16
C ASP A 299 -25.67 4.05 -23.45
N ILE A 300 -26.82 3.67 -22.87
CA ILE A 300 -28.08 4.44 -22.95
C ILE A 300 -27.90 5.81 -22.27
N TYR A 301 -27.24 5.86 -21.11
CA TYR A 301 -26.93 7.11 -20.43
C TYR A 301 -25.99 7.97 -21.26
N LEU A 302 -24.94 7.40 -21.87
CA LEU A 302 -24.04 8.13 -22.77
C LEU A 302 -24.77 8.70 -23.98
N HIS A 303 -25.72 7.96 -24.58
CA HIS A 303 -26.53 8.47 -25.69
C HIS A 303 -27.30 9.74 -25.30
N PHE A 304 -28.03 9.71 -24.19
CA PHE A 304 -28.78 10.88 -23.73
C PHE A 304 -27.86 12.01 -23.23
N LEU A 305 -26.74 11.73 -22.56
CA LEU A 305 -25.76 12.76 -22.18
C LEU A 305 -25.20 13.50 -23.41
N ASN A 306 -24.92 12.78 -24.50
CA ASN A 306 -24.55 13.40 -25.78
C ASN A 306 -25.70 14.23 -26.38
N LYS A 307 -26.95 13.73 -26.36
CA LYS A 307 -28.17 14.45 -26.82
C LYS A 307 -28.36 15.79 -26.11
N TYR A 308 -28.03 15.88 -24.82
CA TYR A 308 -28.10 17.10 -24.01
C TYR A 308 -26.75 17.88 -23.93
N ASN A 309 -25.74 17.51 -24.71
CA ASN A 309 -24.39 18.11 -24.72
C ASN A 309 -23.68 18.15 -23.34
N ILE A 310 -23.89 17.12 -22.51
CA ILE A 310 -23.26 16.99 -21.19
C ILE A 310 -21.96 16.18 -21.30
N MET A 311 -20.86 16.74 -20.80
CA MET A 311 -19.54 16.09 -20.79
C MET A 311 -19.45 14.99 -19.74
N ALA A 312 -19.15 13.76 -20.16
CA ALA A 312 -19.01 12.58 -19.28
C ALA A 312 -17.53 12.28 -18.97
N VAL A 313 -17.14 12.38 -17.69
CA VAL A 313 -15.77 12.13 -17.20
C VAL A 313 -15.77 11.05 -16.13
N ARG A 314 -14.80 10.12 -16.20
CA ARG A 314 -14.76 8.94 -15.33
C ARG A 314 -13.49 8.86 -14.48
N LEU A 315 -13.66 8.76 -13.16
CA LEU A 315 -12.57 8.71 -12.18
C LEU A 315 -12.66 7.45 -11.32
N THR A 316 -11.91 6.40 -11.67
CA THR A 316 -11.91 5.12 -10.93
C THR A 316 -11.32 5.19 -9.50
N SER A 317 -10.85 6.35 -9.05
CA SER A 317 -10.19 6.55 -7.75
C SER A 317 -11.06 7.39 -6.82
N LYS A 318 -11.51 6.75 -5.72
CA LYS A 318 -12.20 7.41 -4.60
C LYS A 318 -11.36 8.48 -3.90
N PHE A 319 -10.04 8.53 -4.10
CA PHE A 319 -9.19 9.62 -3.60
C PHE A 319 -9.20 10.81 -4.55
N ASP A 320 -9.17 10.56 -5.85
CA ASP A 320 -9.10 11.60 -6.87
C ASP A 320 -10.43 12.33 -7.03
N LEU A 321 -11.55 11.61 -6.96
CA LEU A 321 -12.89 12.21 -6.90
C LEU A 321 -13.06 13.10 -5.66
N ARG A 322 -12.55 12.68 -4.49
CA ARG A 322 -12.55 13.50 -3.26
C ARG A 322 -11.63 14.72 -3.34
N ARG A 323 -10.54 14.65 -4.11
CA ARG A 323 -9.71 15.83 -4.42
C ARG A 323 -10.46 16.77 -5.37
N LEU A 324 -11.10 16.26 -6.42
CA LEU A 324 -11.85 17.09 -7.39
C LEU A 324 -12.97 17.86 -6.71
N SER A 325 -13.75 17.20 -5.84
CA SER A 325 -14.73 17.84 -4.95
C SER A 325 -14.17 19.02 -4.15
N ARG A 326 -12.93 18.94 -3.63
CA ARG A 326 -12.29 20.05 -2.89
C ARG A 326 -11.77 21.17 -3.80
N SER A 327 -11.31 20.83 -5.00
CA SER A 327 -10.82 21.80 -6.00
C SER A 327 -11.96 22.64 -6.58
N ILE A 328 -13.12 22.02 -6.79
CA ILE A 328 -14.24 22.59 -7.56
C ILE A 328 -15.42 23.01 -6.66
N GLY A 329 -15.47 22.52 -5.41
CA GLY A 329 -16.52 22.81 -4.41
C GLY A 329 -17.65 21.79 -4.33
N ALA A 330 -17.76 20.89 -5.32
CA ALA A 330 -18.86 19.92 -5.43
C ALA A 330 -18.90 18.90 -4.28
N GLN A 331 -20.07 18.66 -3.70
CA GLN A 331 -20.28 17.52 -2.79
C GLN A 331 -20.65 16.25 -3.58
N PRO A 332 -19.91 15.13 -3.42
CA PRO A 332 -20.15 13.93 -4.22
C PRO A 332 -21.38 13.16 -3.73
N GLN A 333 -22.32 12.89 -4.65
CA GLN A 333 -23.60 12.25 -4.36
C GLN A 333 -23.50 10.71 -4.48
N SER A 334 -24.21 9.99 -3.62
CA SER A 334 -24.22 8.52 -3.58
C SER A 334 -25.31 7.87 -4.45
N ARG A 335 -26.19 8.67 -5.04
CA ARG A 335 -27.29 8.25 -5.92
C ARG A 335 -27.36 9.21 -7.11
N LEU A 336 -27.86 8.72 -8.25
CA LEU A 336 -28.18 9.57 -9.39
C LEU A 336 -29.50 10.31 -9.11
N CYS A 337 -29.38 11.54 -8.64
CA CYS A 337 -30.48 12.45 -8.35
C CYS A 337 -30.03 13.87 -8.73
N THR A 338 -30.96 14.76 -9.04
CA THR A 338 -30.67 16.20 -9.20
C THR A 338 -30.06 16.77 -7.91
N PRO A 339 -28.81 17.25 -7.93
CA PRO A 339 -28.23 17.96 -6.80
C PRO A 339 -28.89 19.34 -6.65
N SER A 340 -29.00 19.84 -5.42
CA SER A 340 -29.29 21.27 -5.24
C SER A 340 -28.11 22.13 -5.72
N PRO A 341 -28.33 23.41 -6.06
CA PRO A 341 -27.26 24.29 -6.56
C PRO A 341 -26.04 24.36 -5.64
N ASP A 342 -26.24 24.31 -4.32
CA ASP A 342 -25.17 24.36 -3.31
C ASP A 342 -24.25 23.12 -3.30
N LEU A 343 -24.68 22.02 -3.92
CA LEU A 343 -23.93 20.76 -4.01
C LEU A 343 -23.17 20.63 -5.34
N LEU A 344 -23.46 21.48 -6.32
CA LEU A 344 -22.77 21.53 -7.61
C LEU A 344 -21.40 22.19 -7.50
N GLY A 345 -20.47 21.73 -8.33
CA GLY A 345 -19.17 22.35 -8.51
C GLY A 345 -19.16 23.39 -9.62
N GLN A 346 -18.22 24.35 -9.55
CA GLN A 346 -17.95 25.32 -10.61
C GLN A 346 -16.45 25.32 -10.99
N CYS A 347 -16.19 25.19 -12.29
CA CYS A 347 -14.85 25.22 -12.91
C CYS A 347 -14.91 26.12 -14.16
N ASP A 348 -13.85 26.89 -14.43
CA ASP A 348 -13.89 27.88 -15.52
C ASP A 348 -13.80 27.20 -16.89
N ARG A 349 -12.96 26.16 -17.03
CA ARG A 349 -12.90 25.31 -18.21
C ARG A 349 -12.69 23.84 -17.83
N VAL A 350 -13.31 22.95 -18.58
CA VAL A 350 -13.00 21.51 -18.56
C VAL A 350 -12.77 21.07 -20.00
N PHE A 351 -11.62 20.51 -20.30
CA PHE A 351 -11.25 20.14 -21.67
C PHE A 351 -10.39 18.88 -21.73
N LEU A 352 -10.49 18.18 -22.87
CA LEU A 352 -9.57 17.13 -23.25
C LEU A 352 -8.35 17.74 -23.95
N GLU A 353 -7.16 17.43 -23.46
CA GLU A 353 -5.88 17.79 -24.07
C GLU A 353 -5.08 16.50 -24.35
N GLU A 354 -4.52 16.38 -25.54
CA GLU A 354 -3.61 15.29 -25.90
C GLU A 354 -2.17 15.74 -25.58
N ILE A 355 -1.48 15.04 -24.67
CA ILE A 355 -0.15 15.45 -24.19
C ILE A 355 0.85 14.33 -24.44
N GLY A 356 1.49 14.35 -25.62
CA GLY A 356 2.09 13.14 -26.19
C GLY A 356 0.98 12.14 -26.55
N ASP A 357 1.26 10.85 -26.51
CA ASP A 357 0.32 9.81 -26.95
C ASP A 357 -0.75 9.47 -25.88
N THR A 358 -1.25 10.46 -25.13
CA THR A 358 -2.16 10.25 -24.00
C THR A 358 -3.20 11.35 -23.90
N ASP A 359 -4.46 10.94 -24.02
CA ASP A 359 -5.66 11.71 -23.69
C ASP A 359 -5.70 12.08 -22.20
N VAL A 360 -5.78 13.38 -21.92
CA VAL A 360 -5.77 13.95 -20.57
C VAL A 360 -6.95 14.90 -20.38
N THR A 361 -7.87 14.56 -19.47
CA THR A 361 -8.92 15.50 -19.06
C THR A 361 -8.36 16.49 -18.04
N VAL A 362 -8.45 17.78 -18.35
CA VAL A 362 -8.03 18.92 -17.53
C VAL A 362 -9.26 19.63 -16.97
N PHE A 363 -9.28 19.85 -15.66
CA PHE A 363 -10.21 20.73 -14.96
C PHE A 363 -9.43 21.97 -14.51
N ASP A 364 -9.68 23.09 -15.16
CA ASP A 364 -8.89 24.32 -15.05
C ASP A 364 -9.70 25.45 -14.42
N LYS A 365 -9.08 26.16 -13.48
CA LYS A 365 -9.71 27.20 -12.67
C LYS A 365 -8.81 28.45 -12.58
N ASP A 366 -8.94 29.32 -13.59
CA ASP A 366 -8.26 30.61 -13.69
C ASP A 366 -8.78 31.64 -12.67
N SER A 367 -10.07 31.58 -12.31
CA SER A 367 -10.79 32.70 -11.65
C SER A 367 -10.59 32.79 -10.14
N GLU A 368 -10.32 31.68 -9.46
CA GLU A 368 -10.07 31.62 -8.02
C GLU A 368 -8.72 30.95 -7.72
N HIS A 369 -8.12 31.28 -6.57
CA HIS A 369 -6.96 30.54 -6.07
C HIS A 369 -7.42 29.12 -5.68
N GLY A 370 -7.07 28.14 -6.54
CA GLY A 370 -7.52 26.77 -6.39
C GLY A 370 -7.02 26.11 -5.11
N ASN A 371 -7.94 25.48 -4.36
CA ASN A 371 -7.60 24.65 -3.19
C ASN A 371 -6.65 23.48 -3.52
N ILE A 372 -6.48 23.15 -4.80
CA ILE A 372 -5.58 22.11 -5.33
C ILE A 372 -4.92 22.64 -6.61
N ALA A 373 -3.62 22.38 -6.75
CA ALA A 373 -2.87 22.59 -8.00
C ALA A 373 -2.28 21.25 -8.47
N THR A 374 -2.13 21.08 -9.78
CA THR A 374 -1.51 19.88 -10.37
C THR A 374 -0.29 20.24 -11.20
N ILE A 375 0.87 19.68 -10.84
CA ILE A 375 2.10 19.77 -11.60
C ILE A 375 2.14 18.60 -12.59
N ILE A 376 2.04 18.90 -13.88
CA ILE A 376 2.26 17.92 -14.96
C ILE A 376 3.77 17.79 -15.13
N VAL A 377 4.32 16.61 -14.81
CA VAL A 377 5.76 16.30 -14.97
C VAL A 377 5.95 15.55 -16.28
N ARG A 378 6.84 16.04 -17.14
CA ARG A 378 7.25 15.41 -18.40
C ARG A 378 8.65 14.80 -18.27
N GLY A 379 8.93 13.76 -19.05
CA GLY A 379 10.26 13.17 -19.09
C GLY A 379 10.38 11.99 -20.06
N SER A 380 11.60 11.80 -20.59
CA SER A 380 11.92 10.74 -21.55
C SER A 380 11.95 9.32 -20.98
N SER A 381 12.12 9.19 -19.66
CA SER A 381 12.07 7.90 -18.96
C SER A 381 11.27 7.99 -17.67
N GLN A 382 10.61 6.87 -17.31
CA GLN A 382 9.83 6.80 -16.07
C GLN A 382 10.70 7.08 -14.84
N SER A 383 11.93 6.53 -14.80
CA SER A 383 12.88 6.73 -13.70
C SER A 383 13.25 8.21 -13.50
N ARG A 384 13.45 9.00 -14.58
CA ARG A 384 13.73 10.44 -14.43
C ARG A 384 12.51 11.22 -13.94
N MET A 385 11.30 10.82 -14.32
CA MET A 385 10.07 11.41 -13.78
C MET A 385 9.82 11.02 -12.31
N ASP A 386 10.16 9.80 -11.91
CA ASP A 386 10.08 9.34 -10.52
C ASP A 386 11.08 10.10 -9.63
N ASP A 387 12.25 10.46 -10.16
CA ASP A 387 13.27 11.27 -9.46
C ASP A 387 12.83 12.75 -9.32
N VAL A 388 12.27 13.33 -10.39
CA VAL A 388 11.68 14.69 -10.36
C VAL A 388 10.45 14.78 -9.45
N GLU A 389 9.61 13.74 -9.39
CA GLU A 389 8.48 13.64 -8.46
C GLU A 389 8.96 13.74 -7.00
N ARG A 390 10.02 13.02 -6.64
CA ARG A 390 10.66 13.09 -5.30
C ARG A 390 11.32 14.44 -5.00
N ALA A 391 11.81 15.14 -6.01
CA ALA A 391 12.35 16.49 -5.83
C ALA A 391 11.24 17.52 -5.57
N ILE A 392 10.05 17.31 -6.16
CA ILE A 392 8.85 18.11 -5.89
C ILE A 392 8.30 17.79 -4.49
N ASP A 393 8.15 16.52 -4.12
CA ASP A 393 7.55 16.12 -2.84
C ASP A 393 8.37 16.60 -1.62
N ASP A 394 9.71 16.52 -1.65
CA ASP A 394 10.57 17.06 -0.58
C ASP A 394 10.45 18.59 -0.49
N ALA A 395 10.36 19.28 -1.63
CA ALA A 395 10.18 20.73 -1.67
C ALA A 395 8.82 21.17 -1.12
N VAL A 396 7.73 20.43 -1.43
CA VAL A 396 6.39 20.67 -0.87
C VAL A 396 6.35 20.35 0.63
N ASN A 397 7.07 19.32 1.10
CA ASN A 397 7.19 19.03 2.54
C ASN A 397 8.07 20.06 3.27
N THR A 398 9.12 20.58 2.64
CA THR A 398 9.90 21.72 3.12
C THR A 398 9.03 22.98 3.22
N TYR A 399 8.19 23.25 2.22
CA TYR A 399 7.25 24.37 2.24
C TYR A 399 6.21 24.27 3.38
N LYS A 400 5.65 23.07 3.58
CA LYS A 400 4.78 22.70 4.71
C LYS A 400 5.47 22.88 6.08
N ALA A 401 6.77 22.63 6.17
CA ALA A 401 7.54 22.81 7.40
C ALA A 401 7.89 24.29 7.66
N LEU A 402 8.30 25.04 6.63
CA LEU A 402 8.45 26.50 6.67
C LEU A 402 7.15 27.20 7.10
N SER A 403 6.00 26.70 6.64
CA SER A 403 4.67 27.20 7.02
C SER A 403 4.33 27.04 8.52
N LYS A 404 5.12 26.25 9.27
CA LYS A 404 4.97 26.06 10.72
C LYS A 404 6.10 26.72 11.52
N ASP A 405 7.33 26.66 11.01
CA ASP A 405 8.52 27.27 11.62
C ASP A 405 9.42 27.82 10.51
N GLY A 406 9.24 29.09 10.17
CA GLY A 406 9.93 29.76 9.07
C GLY A 406 11.39 30.12 9.36
N ARG A 407 12.02 29.59 10.41
CA ARG A 407 13.42 29.91 10.76
C ARG A 407 14.42 29.23 9.84
N LEU A 408 15.30 30.03 9.25
CA LEU A 408 16.33 29.62 8.29
C LEU A 408 17.73 29.77 8.87
N LEU A 409 18.56 28.80 8.54
CA LEU A 409 19.97 28.69 8.94
C LEU A 409 20.87 28.77 7.70
N ALA A 410 22.16 29.05 7.88
CA ALA A 410 23.13 29.08 6.77
C ALA A 410 23.40 27.66 6.22
N GLY A 411 23.15 27.44 4.92
CA GLY A 411 23.29 26.13 4.28
C GLY A 411 24.74 25.72 3.99
N ALA A 412 24.93 24.83 3.00
CA ALA A 412 26.25 24.40 2.51
C ALA A 412 27.23 23.90 3.61
N GLY A 413 26.70 23.32 4.70
CA GLY A 413 27.49 22.80 5.82
C GLY A 413 27.99 23.84 6.83
N ALA A 414 27.65 25.13 6.65
CA ALA A 414 28.08 26.22 7.54
C ALA A 414 27.61 25.98 8.99
N VAL A 415 26.33 25.70 9.18
CA VAL A 415 25.72 25.42 10.49
C VAL A 415 26.33 24.21 11.18
N ASP A 416 26.63 23.14 10.42
CA ASP A 416 27.18 21.91 10.99
C ASP A 416 28.60 22.17 11.54
N MET A 417 29.39 23.01 10.86
CA MET A 417 30.69 23.48 11.36
C MET A 417 30.56 24.44 12.56
N ARG A 418 29.64 25.41 12.49
CA ARG A 418 29.37 26.37 13.58
C ARG A 418 28.92 25.66 14.86
N ALA A 419 28.08 24.63 14.73
CA ALA A 419 27.66 23.74 15.80
C ALA A 419 28.82 22.90 16.35
N SER A 420 29.64 22.29 15.46
CA SER A 420 30.85 21.56 15.83
C SER A 420 31.76 22.40 16.74
N GLN A 421 32.16 23.60 16.31
CA GLN A 421 33.07 24.46 17.08
C GLN A 421 32.47 24.87 18.44
N HIS A 422 31.19 25.22 18.50
CA HIS A 422 30.56 25.61 19.77
C HIS A 422 30.48 24.44 20.77
N ILE A 423 30.19 23.21 20.32
CA ILE A 423 30.18 22.03 21.20
C ILE A 423 31.62 21.66 21.62
N GLU A 424 32.60 21.80 20.74
CA GLU A 424 34.02 21.54 21.09
C GLU A 424 34.53 22.54 22.15
N GLN A 425 34.21 23.83 22.01
CA GLN A 425 34.55 24.87 23.01
C GLN A 425 33.87 24.59 24.36
N TRP A 426 32.58 24.26 24.36
CA TRP A 426 31.87 23.89 25.58
C TRP A 426 32.43 22.62 26.23
N GLY A 427 32.77 21.60 25.42
CA GLY A 427 33.40 20.37 25.89
C GLY A 427 34.77 20.61 26.54
N LYS A 428 35.59 21.53 26.02
CA LYS A 428 36.86 21.94 26.66
C LYS A 428 36.67 22.53 28.06
N GLY A 429 35.53 23.19 28.31
CA GLY A 429 35.20 23.78 29.61
C GLY A 429 34.69 22.81 30.68
N MET A 430 34.39 21.55 30.36
CA MET A 430 33.87 20.58 31.32
C MET A 430 34.92 19.56 31.80
N SER A 431 35.00 19.35 33.11
CA SER A 431 35.75 18.28 33.76
C SER A 431 34.89 17.02 33.90
N GLY A 432 35.26 15.91 33.26
CA GLY A 432 34.56 14.64 33.33
C GLY A 432 35.03 13.63 32.28
N ILE A 433 34.52 12.40 32.35
CA ILE A 433 34.76 11.36 31.31
C ILE A 433 33.89 11.67 30.07
N GLU A 434 32.74 12.27 30.30
CA GLU A 434 31.77 12.77 29.33
C GLU A 434 32.41 13.76 28.34
N GLN A 435 33.47 14.47 28.75
CA GLN A 435 34.25 15.36 27.88
C GLN A 435 34.75 14.64 26.61
N TYR A 436 35.18 13.38 26.72
CA TYR A 436 35.67 12.61 25.58
C TYR A 436 34.54 12.33 24.58
N GLY A 437 33.36 11.92 25.07
CA GLY A 437 32.15 11.78 24.26
C GLY A 437 31.74 13.08 23.56
N ILE A 438 31.70 14.19 24.30
CA ILE A 438 31.28 15.49 23.77
C ILE A 438 32.26 16.01 22.69
N LYS A 439 33.57 15.82 22.87
CA LYS A 439 34.59 16.12 21.84
C LYS A 439 34.39 15.28 20.58
N ARG A 440 34.01 14.00 20.71
CA ARG A 440 33.69 13.14 19.55
C ARG A 440 32.37 13.50 18.86
N TYR A 441 31.34 13.88 19.62
CA TYR A 441 30.07 14.40 19.08
C TYR A 441 30.30 15.67 18.25
N ALA A 442 31.12 16.60 18.74
CA ALA A 442 31.53 17.80 18.01
C ALA A 442 32.19 17.44 16.67
N LEU A 443 33.20 16.55 16.68
CA LEU A 443 33.86 16.09 15.46
C LEU A 443 32.90 15.42 14.47
N ALA A 444 31.93 14.62 14.94
CA ALA A 444 30.97 13.94 14.09
C ALA A 444 30.08 14.92 13.30
N LEU A 445 29.73 16.10 13.85
CA LEU A 445 28.98 17.13 13.12
C LEU A 445 29.72 17.63 11.86
N SER A 446 31.06 17.62 11.86
CA SER A 446 31.85 18.00 10.68
C SER A 446 31.75 17.03 9.50
N VAL A 447 31.13 15.85 9.66
CA VAL A 447 31.02 14.84 8.59
C VAL A 447 30.23 15.33 7.37
N LEU A 448 29.23 16.18 7.56
CA LEU A 448 28.38 16.65 6.45
C LEU A 448 29.17 17.55 5.47
N PRO A 449 29.83 18.66 5.88
CA PRO A 449 30.72 19.42 4.98
C PRO A 449 31.89 18.58 4.44
N LYS A 450 32.43 17.64 5.23
CA LYS A 450 33.47 16.69 4.78
C LYS A 450 32.99 15.79 3.62
N GLN A 451 31.75 15.30 3.70
CA GLN A 451 31.17 14.43 2.68
C GLN A 451 30.74 15.22 1.42
N LEU A 452 30.30 16.47 1.58
CA LEU A 452 30.10 17.38 0.44
C LEU A 452 31.43 17.58 -0.32
N ALA A 453 32.52 17.97 0.35
CA ALA A 453 33.83 18.12 -0.28
C ALA A 453 34.25 16.84 -1.05
N LYS A 454 34.10 15.68 -0.40
CA LYS A 454 34.45 14.39 -0.99
C LYS A 454 33.63 14.03 -2.23
N ASN A 455 32.32 14.30 -2.25
CA ASN A 455 31.46 13.99 -3.39
C ASN A 455 31.69 14.92 -4.60
N ASN A 456 32.26 16.11 -4.39
CA ASN A 456 32.69 17.02 -5.46
C ASN A 456 34.14 16.78 -5.92
N GLY A 457 34.83 15.77 -5.38
CA GLY A 457 36.21 15.44 -5.75
C GLY A 457 37.29 16.33 -5.11
N HIS A 458 36.93 17.26 -4.23
CA HIS A 458 37.88 18.08 -3.49
C HIS A 458 38.48 17.32 -2.29
N GLU A 459 39.72 17.63 -1.92
CA GLU A 459 40.37 16.97 -0.78
C GLU A 459 39.73 17.44 0.55
N PRO A 460 39.07 16.55 1.34
CA PRO A 460 38.30 16.99 2.50
C PRO A 460 39.15 17.55 3.64
N THR A 461 40.42 17.15 3.77
CA THR A 461 41.33 17.62 4.83
C THR A 461 41.68 19.09 4.66
N VAL A 462 42.09 19.46 3.44
CA VAL A 462 42.41 20.85 3.07
C VAL A 462 41.16 21.72 3.16
N PHE A 463 40.01 21.24 2.66
CA PHE A 463 38.76 21.98 2.75
C PHE A 463 38.31 22.23 4.20
N LEU A 464 38.29 21.21 5.05
CA LEU A 464 37.94 21.38 6.47
C LEU A 464 38.88 22.36 7.18
N SER A 465 40.17 22.35 6.85
CA SER A 465 41.15 23.28 7.41
C SER A 465 40.89 24.73 7.01
N LYS A 466 40.51 24.98 5.74
CA LYS A 466 40.04 26.30 5.26
C LYS A 466 38.76 26.74 5.99
N LEU A 467 37.77 25.84 6.09
CA LEU A 467 36.46 26.14 6.69
C LEU A 467 36.56 26.41 8.20
N ILE A 468 37.33 25.62 8.94
CA ILE A 468 37.60 25.82 10.37
C ILE A 468 38.23 27.20 10.61
N LYS A 469 39.22 27.60 9.78
CA LYS A 469 39.87 28.92 9.85
C LYS A 469 38.90 30.08 9.58
N ALA A 470 37.94 29.92 8.66
CA ALA A 470 36.92 30.94 8.40
C ALA A 470 35.97 31.11 9.60
N HIS A 471 35.51 30.00 10.19
CA HIS A 471 34.61 29.99 11.36
C HIS A 471 35.28 30.43 12.66
N GLN A 472 36.61 30.36 12.77
CA GLN A 472 37.38 30.94 13.87
C GLN A 472 37.51 32.47 13.79
N GLY A 473 37.18 33.08 12.65
CA GLY A 473 37.07 34.53 12.48
C GLY A 473 35.66 35.04 12.79
N SER A 474 35.30 36.19 12.20
CA SER A 474 33.94 36.74 12.24
C SER A 474 32.93 36.01 11.35
N ASN A 475 33.37 35.05 10.53
CA ASN A 475 32.67 34.61 9.32
C ASN A 475 31.95 33.27 9.51
N CYS A 476 31.10 33.20 10.53
CA CYS A 476 30.46 31.96 11.00
C CYS A 476 29.35 31.39 10.09
N ASP A 477 29.02 32.07 9.00
CA ASP A 477 27.94 31.67 8.06
C ASP A 477 28.49 31.16 6.70
N HIS A 478 29.80 30.94 6.64
CA HIS A 478 30.48 30.40 5.46
C HIS A 478 30.35 28.88 5.33
N GLY A 479 30.11 28.38 4.11
CA GLY A 479 30.00 26.96 3.76
C GLY A 479 30.91 26.58 2.58
N ILE A 480 30.66 25.40 1.98
CA ILE A 480 31.40 24.92 0.81
C ILE A 480 30.88 25.50 -0.51
N ASP A 481 31.79 25.96 -1.37
CA ASP A 481 31.51 26.12 -2.80
C ASP A 481 31.78 24.80 -3.54
N LEU A 482 30.76 24.34 -4.26
CA LEU A 482 30.76 23.10 -5.05
C LEU A 482 31.49 23.26 -6.40
N ILE A 483 31.75 24.50 -6.84
CA ILE A 483 32.37 24.82 -8.13
C ILE A 483 33.86 25.09 -7.95
N THR A 484 34.25 25.92 -6.98
CA THR A 484 35.67 26.26 -6.73
C THR A 484 36.36 25.33 -5.74
N GLY A 485 35.62 24.64 -4.87
CA GLY A 485 36.19 23.90 -3.74
C GLY A 485 36.76 24.79 -2.62
N ASP A 486 36.46 26.09 -2.68
CA ASP A 486 36.81 27.08 -1.66
C ASP A 486 35.62 27.39 -0.73
N VAL A 487 35.81 28.34 0.17
CA VAL A 487 34.85 28.70 1.21
C VAL A 487 34.03 29.92 0.77
N MET A 488 32.69 29.78 0.72
CA MET A 488 31.75 30.82 0.29
C MET A 488 30.82 31.25 1.42
N ASP A 489 30.33 32.49 1.42
CA ASP A 489 29.19 32.86 2.26
C ASP A 489 27.90 32.23 1.71
N ALA A 490 27.24 31.39 2.51
CA ALA A 490 25.98 30.76 2.13
C ALA A 490 24.82 31.78 2.07
N VAL A 491 24.88 32.86 2.86
CA VAL A 491 23.80 33.84 3.00
C VAL A 491 23.71 34.75 1.78
N THR A 492 24.85 35.33 1.35
CA THR A 492 24.96 36.12 0.10
C THR A 492 24.53 35.32 -1.13
N ASN A 493 24.83 34.01 -1.16
CA ASN A 493 24.45 33.10 -2.24
C ASN A 493 23.05 32.48 -2.07
N LYS A 494 22.29 32.90 -1.05
CA LYS A 494 20.89 32.50 -0.79
C LYS A 494 20.68 30.99 -0.58
N ILE A 495 21.68 30.30 -0.05
CA ILE A 495 21.61 28.86 0.27
C ILE A 495 21.24 28.71 1.74
N TYR A 496 20.00 28.31 2.02
CA TYR A 496 19.45 28.19 3.36
C TYR A 496 19.10 26.76 3.74
N ASP A 497 19.33 26.40 5.00
CA ASP A 497 18.87 25.17 5.64
C ASP A 497 17.67 25.46 6.57
N LEU A 498 16.73 24.53 6.69
CA LEU A 498 15.56 24.68 7.56
C LEU A 498 15.90 24.35 9.02
N TYR A 499 15.60 25.26 9.96
CA TYR A 499 15.81 25.05 11.39
C TYR A 499 15.15 23.76 11.90
N ALA A 500 13.86 23.57 11.62
CA ALA A 500 13.11 22.40 12.06
C ALA A 500 13.66 21.09 11.44
N GLY A 501 14.18 21.17 10.22
CA GLY A 501 14.84 20.08 9.51
C GLY A 501 16.11 19.63 10.21
N LYS A 502 17.06 20.55 10.39
CA LYS A 502 18.34 20.30 11.09
C LYS A 502 18.13 19.84 12.54
N LEU A 503 17.24 20.48 13.30
CA LEU A 503 16.97 20.10 14.70
C LEU A 503 16.48 18.64 14.81
N SER A 504 15.50 18.24 13.98
CA SER A 504 15.02 16.85 13.97
C SER A 504 16.08 15.88 13.46
N CYS A 505 16.90 16.28 12.48
CA CYS A 505 18.02 15.49 11.99
C CYS A 505 19.02 15.17 13.12
N TYR A 506 19.48 16.18 13.87
CA TYR A 506 20.39 15.99 15.00
C TYR A 506 19.76 15.12 16.11
N ARG A 507 18.47 15.34 16.41
CA ARG A 507 17.72 14.57 17.42
C ARG A 507 17.63 13.09 17.04
N LEU A 508 17.09 12.78 15.85
CA LEU A 508 16.86 11.40 15.40
C LEU A 508 18.17 10.63 15.20
N ALA A 509 19.23 11.31 14.73
CA ALA A 509 20.56 10.72 14.69
C ALA A 509 21.06 10.37 16.11
N THR A 510 20.98 11.31 17.06
CA THR A 510 21.43 11.08 18.44
C THR A 510 20.61 9.98 19.12
N GLU A 511 19.28 10.00 19.01
CA GLU A 511 18.38 8.97 19.56
C GLU A 511 18.67 7.57 18.99
N ALA A 512 18.94 7.46 17.68
CA ALA A 512 19.30 6.19 17.04
C ALA A 512 20.68 5.67 17.50
N VAL A 513 21.66 6.55 17.65
CA VAL A 513 23.00 6.21 18.16
C VAL A 513 22.92 5.77 19.62
N SER A 514 22.28 6.56 20.48
CA SER A 514 22.13 6.27 21.91
C SER A 514 21.29 5.01 22.16
N THR A 515 20.35 4.65 21.29
CA THR A 515 19.65 3.35 21.39
C THR A 515 20.50 2.18 20.91
N ILE A 516 21.29 2.31 19.85
CA ILE A 516 22.21 1.26 19.38
C ILE A 516 23.32 0.98 20.43
N LEU A 517 23.91 2.02 21.02
CA LEU A 517 24.97 1.88 22.04
C LEU A 517 24.46 1.27 23.36
N ARG A 518 23.17 1.43 23.68
CA ARG A 518 22.55 0.86 24.89
C ARG A 518 22.16 -0.63 24.74
N VAL A 519 22.42 -1.27 23.59
CA VAL A 519 22.18 -2.72 23.36
C VAL A 519 23.49 -3.51 23.54
N ASP A 520 23.65 -4.20 24.67
CA ASP A 520 24.83 -5.01 25.00
C ASP A 520 24.76 -6.47 24.50
N GLN A 521 23.56 -6.94 24.15
CA GLN A 521 23.24 -8.32 23.81
C GLN A 521 22.30 -8.39 22.60
N ILE A 522 22.64 -9.24 21.62
CA ILE A 522 21.84 -9.45 20.40
C ILE A 522 21.42 -10.91 20.35
N ILE A 523 20.11 -11.16 20.43
CA ILE A 523 19.50 -12.49 20.26
C ILE A 523 18.79 -12.52 18.92
N MET A 524 19.36 -13.26 17.96
CA MET A 524 18.71 -13.55 16.68
C MET A 524 18.22 -14.99 16.67
N ALA A 525 16.91 -15.19 16.72
CA ALA A 525 16.32 -16.49 16.40
C ALA A 525 16.69 -16.90 14.96
N LYS A 526 16.75 -18.21 14.71
CA LYS A 526 16.80 -18.74 13.34
C LYS A 526 15.59 -18.17 12.57
N GLN A 527 15.83 -17.45 11.47
CA GLN A 527 14.75 -17.02 10.58
C GLN A 527 13.92 -18.25 10.19
N ALA A 528 12.59 -18.11 10.21
CA ALA A 528 11.68 -19.20 9.87
C ALA A 528 11.76 -19.48 8.36
N THR A 529 12.71 -20.31 7.95
CA THR A 529 12.89 -20.79 6.57
C THR A 529 11.80 -21.80 6.19
N GLY A 530 10.55 -21.33 6.20
CA GLY A 530 9.35 -22.01 5.71
C GLY A 530 9.13 -21.80 4.20
N GLY A 531 10.21 -21.54 3.47
CA GLY A 531 10.28 -21.45 2.02
C GLY A 531 11.69 -21.84 1.56
N PRO A 532 11.84 -22.42 0.36
CA PRO A 532 13.16 -22.78 -0.16
C PRO A 532 14.02 -21.53 -0.36
N LYS A 533 15.34 -21.68 -0.18
CA LYS A 533 16.28 -20.59 -0.52
C LYS A 533 16.23 -20.31 -2.02
N PRO A 534 16.30 -19.05 -2.48
CA PRO A 534 16.68 -18.77 -3.86
C PRO A 534 18.06 -19.40 -4.12
N ARG A 535 18.20 -20.00 -5.30
CA ARG A 535 19.44 -20.67 -5.72
C ARG A 535 20.45 -19.58 -6.12
N ASN A 536 21.58 -19.49 -5.43
CA ASN A 536 22.69 -18.65 -5.89
C ASN A 536 23.03 -19.03 -7.35
N PRO A 537 23.45 -18.07 -8.19
CA PRO A 537 24.12 -18.38 -9.45
C PRO A 537 25.27 -19.36 -9.18
N LEU A 538 25.34 -20.44 -9.97
CA LEU A 538 26.46 -21.37 -9.90
C LEU A 538 27.69 -20.70 -10.55
N PRO A 539 28.91 -20.95 -10.02
CA PRO A 539 30.14 -20.64 -10.76
C PRO A 539 30.12 -21.36 -12.11
N GLN A 540 30.60 -20.68 -13.15
CA GLN A 540 30.68 -21.21 -14.50
C GLN A 540 32.13 -21.63 -14.79
N ASP A 541 32.47 -22.85 -14.39
CA ASP A 541 33.79 -23.46 -14.57
C ASP A 541 33.72 -24.71 -15.47
N GLY A 542 34.87 -25.09 -16.02
CA GLY A 542 35.05 -26.04 -17.14
C GLY A 542 34.72 -27.53 -16.91
N GLY A 543 35.01 -28.31 -17.96
CA GLY A 543 34.50 -29.65 -18.23
C GLY A 543 33.86 -29.66 -19.62
N ASP A 544 34.62 -29.81 -20.71
CA ASP A 544 35.36 -31.01 -21.15
C ASP A 544 34.40 -32.18 -21.45
N ASP A 545 34.06 -32.34 -22.74
CA ASP A 545 33.49 -33.57 -23.33
C ASP A 545 33.76 -33.50 -24.85
N ASP A 546 34.88 -34.10 -25.29
CA ASP A 546 35.27 -34.17 -26.69
C ASP A 546 34.41 -35.21 -27.45
N VAL A 547 33.55 -34.74 -28.35
CA VAL A 547 32.95 -35.57 -29.40
C VAL A 547 33.02 -34.85 -30.74
N GLU A 548 33.99 -35.23 -31.58
CA GLU A 548 34.07 -34.76 -32.96
C GLU A 548 32.86 -35.24 -33.78
N VAL A 549 32.01 -34.32 -34.22
CA VAL A 549 31.25 -34.49 -35.47
C VAL A 549 31.32 -33.20 -36.26
N ASN A 550 31.92 -33.26 -37.45
CA ASN A 550 32.17 -32.08 -38.27
C ASN A 550 30.89 -31.44 -38.82
N ALA A 551 30.88 -30.11 -38.82
CA ALA A 551 30.15 -29.19 -39.69
C ALA A 551 28.70 -29.55 -40.12
N PHE A 552 27.74 -28.72 -39.70
CA PHE A 552 26.83 -28.11 -40.68
C PHE A 552 26.45 -26.67 -40.30
N ASP A 553 26.16 -25.87 -41.32
CA ASP A 553 26.13 -24.40 -41.29
C ASP A 553 24.99 -23.76 -40.48
N ARG A 554 25.21 -22.53 -39.99
CA ARG A 554 24.19 -21.64 -39.43
C ARG A 554 23.74 -20.60 -40.46
N SER A 555 22.85 -20.99 -41.38
CA SER A 555 22.19 -20.03 -42.27
C SER A 555 20.70 -20.32 -42.46
N CYS A 556 19.84 -19.60 -41.74
CA CYS A 556 18.59 -19.10 -42.32
C CYS A 556 17.95 -18.00 -41.44
N GLY A 557 18.20 -16.74 -41.79
CA GLY A 557 17.40 -15.61 -41.35
C GLY A 557 16.70 -14.99 -42.55
N ARG A 558 15.37 -14.81 -42.46
CA ARG A 558 14.50 -14.05 -43.39
C ARG A 558 14.66 -14.33 -44.91
N ILE A 559 13.70 -15.11 -45.42
CA ILE A 559 12.83 -14.77 -46.57
C ILE A 559 13.37 -13.64 -47.47
N GLU A 560 14.01 -14.08 -48.56
CA GLU A 560 13.84 -13.66 -49.97
C GLU A 560 13.21 -12.29 -50.29
N MET A 561 13.86 -11.57 -51.22
CA MET A 561 13.36 -11.29 -52.58
C MET A 561 14.50 -10.72 -53.45
N SER A 562 14.69 -11.28 -54.66
CA SER A 562 15.30 -10.75 -55.92
C SER A 562 16.43 -9.68 -55.91
N GLU A 563 17.48 -9.74 -56.75
CA GLU A 563 18.02 -10.79 -57.64
C GLU A 563 19.44 -10.40 -58.19
N GLU A 564 20.04 -11.27 -59.03
CA GLU A 564 21.09 -10.99 -60.05
C GLU A 564 22.58 -10.67 -59.64
N LYS A 565 23.35 -11.76 -59.48
CA LYS A 565 24.60 -12.12 -60.23
C LYS A 565 25.97 -11.39 -60.03
N SER A 566 26.99 -12.26 -60.07
CA SER A 566 28.40 -12.06 -60.53
C SER A 566 29.40 -11.35 -59.58
N THR A 567 30.68 -11.76 -59.45
CA THR A 567 31.28 -13.12 -59.37
C THR A 567 32.74 -13.04 -58.85
N LYS A 568 33.24 -14.15 -58.28
CA LYS A 568 34.66 -14.60 -58.26
C LYS A 568 35.72 -13.86 -57.40
N ARG A 569 36.07 -14.58 -56.33
CA ARG A 569 37.42 -15.16 -56.03
C ARG A 569 38.53 -14.32 -55.38
N ALA A 570 39.14 -15.00 -54.39
CA ALA A 570 40.58 -15.18 -54.17
C ALA A 570 41.39 -13.98 -53.62
N GLU A 571 42.40 -14.20 -52.76
CA GLU A 571 42.71 -15.34 -51.87
C GLU A 571 43.79 -14.89 -50.89
N ASN A 572 43.85 -15.51 -49.70
CA ASN A 572 45.06 -15.66 -48.88
C ASN A 572 45.79 -14.38 -48.37
N SER A 573 46.56 -14.42 -47.29
CA SER A 573 46.60 -15.32 -46.13
C SER A 573 47.39 -14.64 -44.99
N GLN A 574 47.31 -15.18 -43.77
CA GLN A 574 48.43 -15.37 -42.81
C GLN A 574 49.48 -14.22 -42.61
N LYS A 575 49.90 -13.82 -41.39
CA LYS A 575 49.84 -14.49 -40.08
C LYS A 575 50.46 -13.60 -38.97
N ASP A 576 50.30 -14.06 -37.72
CA ASP A 576 51.21 -13.98 -36.56
C ASP A 576 51.84 -12.64 -36.09
N GLY A 577 51.88 -12.44 -34.76
CA GLY A 577 53.06 -11.82 -34.12
C GLY A 577 52.84 -10.76 -33.04
N ASP A 578 52.48 -11.16 -31.81
CA ASP A 578 52.65 -10.30 -30.63
C ASP A 578 54.14 -10.01 -30.34
N SER A 579 54.49 -8.78 -29.95
CA SER A 579 54.79 -8.48 -28.52
C SER A 579 55.49 -7.12 -28.28
N LYS A 580 55.49 -6.71 -27.01
CA LYS A 580 55.92 -5.39 -26.49
C LYS A 580 57.42 -5.38 -26.16
N LYS A 581 58.14 -4.27 -26.46
CA LYS A 581 58.72 -3.35 -25.42
C LYS A 581 59.68 -2.25 -25.93
N GLU A 582 59.44 -1.06 -25.37
CA GLU A 582 60.38 -0.03 -24.85
C GLU A 582 61.85 0.10 -25.30
N LYS A 583 62.17 1.35 -25.69
CA LYS A 583 63.32 2.21 -25.29
C LYS A 583 64.73 2.02 -25.91
N ASN A 584 65.06 3.04 -26.71
CA ASN A 584 66.28 3.86 -26.72
C ASN A 584 67.68 3.20 -26.84
N ASN A 585 68.45 3.71 -27.83
CA ASN A 585 69.70 4.42 -27.50
C ASN A 585 70.07 5.43 -28.58
N GLU A 586 70.60 6.58 -28.15
CA GLU A 586 71.10 7.65 -29.03
C GLU A 586 72.60 7.46 -29.33
N LYS A 587 73.07 8.02 -30.45
CA LYS A 587 74.50 8.36 -30.62
C LYS A 587 74.68 9.64 -31.45
N ARG A 588 75.07 10.71 -30.73
CA ARG A 588 75.86 11.88 -31.18
C ARG A 588 75.18 12.83 -32.19
N GLU A 589 74.87 14.07 -31.82
CA GLU A 589 75.78 15.23 -31.54
C GLU A 589 76.37 15.80 -32.85
N GLU A 590 76.36 17.11 -33.13
CA GLU A 590 76.09 18.28 -32.25
C GLU A 590 75.63 19.55 -33.02
N THR A 591 75.53 20.70 -32.30
CA THR A 591 75.23 22.09 -32.74
C THR A 591 73.75 22.51 -32.92
N LYS A 592 73.49 23.83 -33.03
CA LYS A 592 72.26 24.50 -32.54
C LYS A 592 71.69 25.62 -33.43
N GLU A 593 70.36 25.73 -33.38
CA GLU A 593 69.53 26.96 -33.41
C GLU A 593 69.30 27.82 -34.70
N LYS A 594 68.07 28.38 -34.73
CA LYS A 594 67.64 29.69 -35.29
C LYS A 594 67.41 29.89 -36.81
N SER A 595 66.25 29.41 -37.24
CA SER A 595 65.10 30.20 -37.77
C SER A 595 65.15 30.93 -39.15
N VAL A 596 63.93 31.32 -39.60
CA VAL A 596 63.57 32.28 -40.68
C VAL A 596 63.33 31.75 -42.11
N LYS A 597 62.07 31.86 -42.57
CA LYS A 597 61.58 31.89 -43.99
C LYS A 597 61.72 30.60 -44.84
N SER A 598 60.93 30.35 -45.91
CA SER A 598 59.64 30.93 -46.36
C SER A 598 59.00 30.11 -47.49
N HIS A 599 57.69 30.29 -47.69
CA HIS A 599 56.91 30.10 -48.93
C HIS A 599 56.86 28.72 -49.64
N SER A 600 55.63 28.28 -49.88
CA SER A 600 55.25 27.69 -51.17
C SER A 600 54.24 28.60 -51.92
N LYS A 601 54.40 28.62 -53.24
CA LYS A 601 53.63 29.26 -54.32
C LYS A 601 52.90 28.14 -55.11
N GLU A 602 52.08 28.26 -56.17
CA GLU A 602 51.21 29.27 -56.83
C GLU A 602 50.40 28.51 -57.93
N SER A 603 49.25 28.94 -58.46
CA SER A 603 48.29 29.97 -58.04
C SER A 603 46.89 29.72 -58.67
N LYS A 604 45.86 30.38 -58.14
CA LYS A 604 44.70 31.00 -58.82
C LYS A 604 44.07 30.32 -60.06
N CYS A 605 42.76 30.09 -59.97
CA CYS A 605 41.85 30.21 -61.12
C CYS A 605 40.82 31.34 -60.89
N SER A 606 40.12 31.73 -61.97
CA SER A 606 39.17 32.85 -62.12
C SER A 606 37.85 32.71 -61.35
N LYS A 607 37.04 33.75 -61.10
CA LYS A 607 37.19 35.23 -61.27
C LYS A 607 36.16 35.96 -60.39
N LYS A 608 36.39 37.27 -60.21
CA LYS A 608 35.49 38.33 -59.75
C LYS A 608 33.97 38.00 -59.73
N GLU A 609 33.43 37.94 -58.51
CA GLU A 609 32.25 38.74 -58.12
C GLU A 609 32.37 39.04 -56.61
N LYS A 610 31.59 40.01 -56.10
CA LYS A 610 31.61 40.46 -54.68
C LYS A 610 32.94 41.04 -54.17
N GLN A 611 33.40 42.13 -54.81
CA GLN A 611 33.80 43.28 -54.00
C GLN A 611 32.55 44.13 -53.76
N ASP A 612 32.28 44.51 -52.50
CA ASP A 612 31.94 45.90 -52.11
C ASP A 612 31.50 46.05 -50.63
N ASP A 613 30.90 45.03 -50.01
CA ASP A 613 30.26 45.21 -48.69
C ASP A 613 31.26 45.39 -47.52
N SER A 614 32.36 44.63 -47.50
CA SER A 614 33.30 44.57 -46.35
C SER A 614 34.11 45.84 -46.06
N LYS A 615 33.84 46.96 -46.76
CA LYS A 615 34.38 48.30 -46.46
C LYS A 615 33.32 49.35 -46.12
N LYS A 616 32.02 49.03 -46.15
CA LYS A 616 30.96 49.95 -45.66
C LYS A 616 30.78 49.87 -44.14
N ASP A 617 30.84 48.68 -43.55
CA ASP A 617 30.35 48.50 -42.18
C ASP A 617 31.35 48.96 -41.10
N LYS A 618 32.66 48.73 -41.26
CA LYS A 618 33.69 49.27 -40.35
C LYS A 618 33.78 50.81 -40.32
N LYS A 619 33.09 51.53 -41.22
CA LYS A 619 32.90 53.00 -41.15
C LYS A 619 31.48 53.43 -40.74
N LYS A 620 30.56 52.49 -40.52
CA LYS A 620 29.29 52.71 -39.81
C LYS A 620 29.48 52.53 -38.30
N GLU A 621 30.16 51.47 -37.86
CA GLU A 621 30.36 51.13 -36.44
C GLU A 621 31.05 52.26 -35.65
N GLU A 622 32.07 52.90 -36.21
CA GLU A 622 32.75 54.06 -35.58
C GLU A 622 31.88 55.33 -35.51
N LYS A 623 30.81 55.42 -36.32
CA LYS A 623 29.87 56.55 -36.31
C LYS A 623 28.68 56.31 -35.38
N SER A 624 28.09 55.11 -35.40
CA SER A 624 27.01 54.75 -34.45
C SER A 624 27.49 54.88 -33.00
N ASN A 625 28.70 54.40 -32.68
CA ASN A 625 29.26 54.46 -31.34
C ASN A 625 29.53 55.90 -30.84
N LYS A 626 29.74 56.88 -31.75
CA LYS A 626 29.87 58.29 -31.37
C LYS A 626 28.53 58.98 -31.16
N GLU A 627 27.52 58.67 -31.97
CA GLU A 627 26.17 59.24 -31.78
C GLU A 627 25.47 58.67 -30.54
N GLU A 628 25.60 57.35 -30.28
CA GLU A 628 25.04 56.72 -29.07
C GLU A 628 25.60 57.32 -27.78
N ASN A 629 26.91 57.50 -27.67
CA ASN A 629 27.52 58.06 -26.46
C ASN A 629 27.05 59.51 -26.22
N SER A 630 26.90 60.31 -27.28
CA SER A 630 26.38 61.69 -27.17
C SER A 630 24.90 61.77 -26.73
N LYS A 631 24.11 60.72 -26.99
CA LYS A 631 22.73 60.58 -26.48
C LYS A 631 22.74 60.11 -25.03
N LYS A 632 23.52 59.06 -24.72
CA LYS A 632 23.67 58.49 -23.37
C LYS A 632 24.12 59.54 -22.34
N GLU A 633 25.04 60.44 -22.68
CA GLU A 633 25.42 61.53 -21.77
C GLU A 633 24.26 62.51 -21.50
N LYS A 634 23.54 62.93 -22.55
CA LYS A 634 22.41 63.88 -22.43
C LYS A 634 21.22 63.29 -21.68
N GLU A 635 20.93 62.01 -21.88
CA GLU A 635 19.93 61.27 -21.11
C GLU A 635 20.38 61.09 -19.64
N SER A 636 21.67 60.81 -19.39
CA SER A 636 22.19 60.69 -18.02
C SER A 636 22.04 61.98 -17.21
N ASN A 637 22.17 63.16 -17.84
CA ASN A 637 22.02 64.43 -17.14
C ASN A 637 20.55 64.79 -16.88
N LYS A 638 19.64 64.53 -17.83
CA LYS A 638 18.19 64.62 -17.56
C LYS A 638 17.75 63.65 -16.46
N GLU A 639 18.30 62.44 -16.43
CA GLU A 639 18.07 61.50 -15.33
C GLU A 639 18.54 62.08 -13.99
N LYS A 640 19.76 62.61 -13.90
CA LYS A 640 20.34 63.17 -12.66
C LYS A 640 19.53 64.34 -12.10
N GLU A 641 19.05 65.25 -12.95
CA GLU A 641 18.16 66.34 -12.52
C GLU A 641 16.82 65.79 -12.01
N SER A 642 16.20 64.86 -12.76
CA SER A 642 14.95 64.21 -12.32
C SER A 642 15.11 63.36 -11.06
N LYS A 643 16.32 62.86 -10.77
CA LYS A 643 16.66 62.11 -9.55
C LYS A 643 16.76 63.06 -8.35
N LYS A 644 17.50 64.17 -8.46
CA LYS A 644 17.54 65.21 -7.41
C LYS A 644 16.15 65.75 -7.05
N GLU A 645 15.29 66.02 -8.05
CA GLU A 645 13.94 66.53 -7.80
C GLU A 645 12.98 65.48 -7.21
N LYS A 646 13.25 64.18 -7.43
CA LYS A 646 12.53 63.08 -6.78
C LYS A 646 13.08 62.77 -5.38
N GLU A 647 14.36 63.03 -5.12
CA GLU A 647 15.02 62.83 -3.83
C GLU A 647 14.54 63.87 -2.80
N SER A 648 14.49 65.15 -3.12
CA SER A 648 13.93 66.18 -2.22
C SER A 648 12.46 65.90 -1.86
N LYS A 649 11.64 65.51 -2.86
CA LYS A 649 10.24 65.09 -2.66
C LYS A 649 10.11 63.74 -1.92
N LYS A 650 11.16 62.93 -1.88
CA LYS A 650 11.26 61.73 -1.02
C LYS A 650 11.61 62.10 0.42
N GLU A 651 12.54 63.04 0.63
CA GLU A 651 12.96 63.46 1.98
C GLU A 651 11.81 64.13 2.74
N GLU A 652 11.08 65.05 2.11
CA GLU A 652 9.85 65.64 2.65
C GLU A 652 8.82 64.59 3.08
N LYS A 653 8.54 63.61 2.21
CA LYS A 653 7.64 62.49 2.53
C LYS A 653 8.19 61.64 3.66
N SER A 654 9.50 61.36 3.68
CA SER A 654 10.13 60.58 4.74
C SER A 654 10.02 61.26 6.11
N ASN A 655 10.08 62.60 6.17
CA ASN A 655 9.98 63.34 7.42
C ASN A 655 8.53 63.36 7.93
N LYS A 656 7.55 63.61 7.05
CA LYS A 656 6.12 63.48 7.38
C LYS A 656 5.75 62.05 7.81
N GLU A 657 6.34 61.02 7.19
CA GLU A 657 6.17 59.63 7.64
C GLU A 657 6.84 59.35 8.99
N LYS A 658 8.07 59.86 9.24
CA LYS A 658 8.79 59.71 10.53
C LYS A 658 8.02 60.35 11.68
N GLU A 659 7.43 61.53 11.49
CA GLU A 659 6.55 62.16 12.49
C GLU A 659 5.31 61.30 12.75
N SER A 660 4.63 60.84 11.69
CA SER A 660 3.48 59.95 11.82
C SER A 660 3.81 58.59 12.45
N LYS A 661 5.06 58.12 12.35
CA LYS A 661 5.56 56.91 13.02
C LYS A 661 5.81 57.17 14.50
N LYS A 662 6.53 58.24 14.87
CA LYS A 662 6.73 58.62 16.29
C LYS A 662 5.39 58.80 17.03
N GLU A 663 4.39 59.37 16.38
CA GLU A 663 3.05 59.56 16.96
C GLU A 663 2.25 58.25 17.08
N LYS A 664 2.54 57.23 16.26
CA LYS A 664 1.97 55.88 16.36
C LYS A 664 2.72 55.01 17.37
N GLU A 665 4.04 55.15 17.46
CA GLU A 665 4.91 54.44 18.40
C GLU A 665 4.60 54.86 19.84
N SER A 666 4.44 56.16 20.12
CA SER A 666 4.00 56.63 21.45
C SER A 666 2.61 56.10 21.83
N LYS A 667 1.65 56.08 20.90
CA LYS A 667 0.31 55.51 21.09
C LYS A 667 0.32 53.98 21.17
N MET A 668 1.34 53.29 20.65
CA MET A 668 1.55 51.86 20.85
C MET A 668 2.20 51.57 22.21
N GLU A 669 3.19 52.36 22.66
CA GLU A 669 3.74 52.24 24.01
C GLU A 669 2.68 52.48 25.09
N GLU A 670 1.80 53.45 24.91
CA GLU A 670 0.74 53.71 25.88
C GLU A 670 -0.26 52.54 25.96
N LYS A 671 -0.50 51.85 24.83
CA LYS A 671 -1.30 50.62 24.78
C LYS A 671 -0.57 49.42 25.38
N SER A 672 0.71 49.22 25.08
CA SER A 672 1.48 48.09 25.61
C SER A 672 1.62 48.18 27.13
N LYS A 673 1.88 49.38 27.68
CA LYS A 673 1.93 49.63 29.13
C LYS A 673 0.57 49.37 29.81
N LYS A 674 -0.56 49.70 29.15
CA LYS A 674 -1.92 49.36 29.64
C LYS A 674 -2.20 47.85 29.56
N GLU A 675 -1.82 47.17 28.48
CA GLU A 675 -1.94 45.71 28.39
C GLU A 675 -1.09 44.97 29.41
N GLU A 676 0.16 45.39 29.60
CA GLU A 676 1.12 44.76 30.53
C GLU A 676 0.64 44.86 31.98
N ASN A 677 0.11 46.02 32.39
CA ASN A 677 -0.56 46.16 33.68
C ASN A 677 -1.78 45.22 33.79
N SER A 678 -2.61 45.10 32.75
CA SER A 678 -3.74 44.15 32.76
C SER A 678 -3.31 42.68 32.83
N LYS A 679 -2.12 42.34 32.30
CA LYS A 679 -1.52 41.00 32.40
C LYS A 679 -1.02 40.75 33.82
N LYS A 680 -0.29 41.71 34.42
CA LYS A 680 0.19 41.65 35.82
C LYS A 680 -0.96 41.51 36.82
N GLU A 681 -2.08 42.21 36.63
CA GLU A 681 -3.28 42.01 37.45
C GLU A 681 -3.85 40.59 37.33
N LYS A 682 -4.02 40.08 36.10
CA LYS A 682 -4.54 38.73 35.82
C LYS A 682 -3.64 37.63 36.37
N GLU A 683 -2.32 37.80 36.30
CA GLU A 683 -1.35 36.89 36.90
C GLU A 683 -1.41 36.94 38.44
N SER A 684 -1.50 38.13 39.04
CA SER A 684 -1.68 38.27 40.49
C SER A 684 -2.95 37.58 41.00
N ASN A 685 -4.01 37.56 40.20
CA ASN A 685 -5.27 36.89 40.55
C ASN A 685 -5.20 35.38 40.32
N LYS A 686 -4.58 34.90 39.23
CA LYS A 686 -4.25 33.46 39.07
C LYS A 686 -3.40 32.93 40.22
N GLU A 687 -2.45 33.73 40.72
CA GLU A 687 -1.59 33.33 41.84
C GLU A 687 -2.35 33.29 43.18
N LYS A 688 -3.34 34.18 43.38
CA LYS A 688 -4.25 34.13 44.53
C LYS A 688 -5.20 32.92 44.45
N GLU A 689 -5.65 32.54 43.25
CA GLU A 689 -6.47 31.34 43.04
C GLU A 689 -5.69 30.05 43.22
N SER A 690 -4.47 29.94 42.69
CA SER A 690 -3.62 28.76 42.90
C SER A 690 -3.26 28.58 44.38
N LYS A 691 -2.96 29.67 45.11
CA LYS A 691 -2.73 29.65 46.56
C LYS A 691 -4.00 29.31 47.37
N LYS A 692 -5.21 29.58 46.86
CA LYS A 692 -6.49 29.08 47.44
C LYS A 692 -6.69 27.59 47.17
N GLU A 693 -6.51 27.15 45.92
CA GLU A 693 -6.58 25.74 45.54
C GLU A 693 -5.63 24.87 46.39
N GLU A 694 -4.37 25.31 46.52
CA GLU A 694 -3.34 24.55 47.22
C GLU A 694 -3.62 24.44 48.73
N LYS A 695 -4.15 25.51 49.36
CA LYS A 695 -4.70 25.45 50.73
C LYS A 695 -5.82 24.42 50.84
N SER A 696 -6.79 24.41 49.91
CA SER A 696 -7.88 23.42 49.92
C SER A 696 -7.39 21.97 49.76
N LYS A 697 -6.34 21.75 48.96
CA LYS A 697 -5.69 20.43 48.76
C LYS A 697 -4.90 20.02 50.01
N LYS A 698 -4.25 20.96 50.70
CA LYS A 698 -3.58 20.76 52.00
C LYS A 698 -4.58 20.45 53.14
N GLU A 699 -5.79 21.01 53.12
CA GLU A 699 -6.83 20.63 54.08
C GLU A 699 -7.46 19.25 53.79
N LYS A 700 -7.80 18.96 52.53
CA LYS A 700 -8.35 17.64 52.12
C LYS A 700 -7.38 16.49 52.46
N SER A 701 -6.07 16.71 52.28
CA SER A 701 -5.03 15.73 52.67
C SER A 701 -4.82 15.61 54.18
N LYS A 702 -4.95 16.70 54.95
CA LYS A 702 -4.98 16.63 56.43
C LYS A 702 -6.20 15.83 56.94
N LYS A 703 -7.38 15.99 56.32
CA LYS A 703 -8.60 15.22 56.65
C LYS A 703 -8.38 13.72 56.38
N SER A 704 -7.94 13.34 55.17
CA SER A 704 -7.76 11.93 54.81
C SER A 704 -6.68 11.19 55.63
N LYS A 705 -5.63 11.90 56.09
CA LYS A 705 -4.66 11.34 57.07
C LYS A 705 -5.29 11.09 58.45
N LYS A 706 -6.24 11.93 58.89
CA LYS A 706 -6.95 11.80 60.18
C LYS A 706 -7.97 10.64 60.19
N ASP A 707 -8.49 10.26 59.03
CA ASP A 707 -9.39 9.09 58.90
C ASP A 707 -8.62 7.78 58.73
N LYS A 708 -7.49 7.77 58.01
CA LYS A 708 -6.63 6.58 57.91
C LYS A 708 -6.08 6.13 59.27
N SER A 709 -5.74 7.06 60.18
CA SER A 709 -5.27 6.72 61.53
C SER A 709 -6.38 6.24 62.48
N LYS A 710 -7.65 6.58 62.23
CA LYS A 710 -8.80 5.98 62.93
C LYS A 710 -9.12 4.56 62.46
N LYS A 711 -8.94 4.27 61.17
CA LYS A 711 -9.23 2.94 60.59
C LYS A 711 -8.23 1.88 61.08
N SER A 712 -6.93 2.19 61.06
CA SER A 712 -5.87 1.25 61.50
C SER A 712 -5.97 0.84 62.99
N LYS A 713 -6.52 1.68 63.87
CA LYS A 713 -6.81 1.31 65.27
C LYS A 713 -8.03 0.39 65.43
N LYS A 714 -8.94 0.32 64.45
CA LYS A 714 -10.17 -0.49 64.50
C LYS A 714 -10.02 -1.88 63.88
N ASP A 715 -9.03 -2.07 63.01
CA ASP A 715 -8.75 -3.37 62.38
C ASP A 715 -7.82 -4.26 63.25
N LYS A 716 -6.92 -3.67 64.05
CA LYS A 716 -6.08 -4.44 65.00
C LYS A 716 -6.87 -5.17 66.10
N SER A 717 -8.04 -4.67 66.51
CA SER A 717 -8.90 -5.33 67.51
C SER A 717 -9.84 -6.40 66.95
N LYS A 718 -9.94 -6.54 65.61
CA LYS A 718 -10.73 -7.60 64.96
C LYS A 718 -9.91 -8.82 64.53
N LYS A 719 -8.59 -8.69 64.36
CA LYS A 719 -7.74 -9.80 63.91
C LYS A 719 -7.56 -10.88 64.99
N SER A 720 -7.32 -10.47 66.24
CA SER A 720 -7.13 -11.37 67.40
C SER A 720 -8.34 -12.21 67.80
N LYS A 721 -9.54 -11.94 67.26
CA LYS A 721 -10.76 -12.75 67.48
C LYS A 721 -11.12 -13.69 66.32
N LYS A 722 -10.30 -13.78 65.26
CA LYS A 722 -10.62 -14.59 64.06
C LYS A 722 -9.64 -15.73 63.73
N GLU A 723 -8.57 -15.87 64.50
CA GLU A 723 -7.56 -16.94 64.34
C GLU A 723 -7.80 -18.16 65.26
N LYS A 724 -8.84 -18.14 66.10
CA LYS A 724 -9.22 -19.24 67.03
C LYS A 724 -10.41 -20.12 66.58
N SER A 725 -10.91 -19.98 65.34
CA SER A 725 -12.15 -20.66 64.92
C SER A 725 -12.22 -21.10 63.45
N LYS A 726 -11.07 -21.25 62.76
CA LYS A 726 -10.98 -21.91 61.44
C LYS A 726 -9.70 -22.73 61.30
N LYS A 727 -9.62 -23.83 62.05
CA LYS A 727 -8.62 -24.89 61.87
C LYS A 727 -9.22 -26.28 62.15
N GLU A 728 -10.41 -26.54 61.59
CA GLU A 728 -11.16 -27.81 61.60
C GLU A 728 -12.30 -27.70 60.56
N GLY A 729 -12.82 -28.82 60.05
CA GLY A 729 -13.97 -28.89 59.13
C GLY A 729 -13.75 -28.22 57.75
N GLU A 730 -13.05 -28.86 56.81
CA GLU A 730 -13.57 -29.90 55.88
C GLU A 730 -14.71 -29.44 54.95
N LYS A 731 -14.44 -29.56 53.63
CA LYS A 731 -15.27 -30.10 52.53
C LYS A 731 -16.75 -29.66 52.31
N SER A 732 -17.16 -29.87 51.05
CA SER A 732 -18.52 -29.80 50.47
C SER A 732 -19.32 -28.48 50.60
N LYS A 733 -19.52 -27.84 49.45
CA LYS A 733 -20.86 -27.73 48.82
C LYS A 733 -20.72 -27.20 47.38
N LYS A 734 -21.40 -27.88 46.46
CA LYS A 734 -21.47 -27.61 45.01
C LYS A 734 -22.89 -28.05 44.61
N SER A 735 -23.62 -27.20 43.88
CA SER A 735 -25.06 -27.33 43.59
C SER A 735 -25.95 -27.33 44.86
N GLU A 736 -27.24 -26.99 44.84
CA GLU A 736 -28.08 -26.13 43.97
C GLU A 736 -28.75 -25.07 44.92
N GLU A 737 -29.66 -24.15 44.61
CA GLU A 737 -30.64 -24.04 43.52
C GLU A 737 -31.09 -22.56 43.27
N GLU A 738 -32.02 -22.41 42.34
CA GLU A 738 -32.75 -21.25 41.78
C GLU A 738 -32.97 -19.94 42.58
N LYS A 739 -32.73 -18.79 41.93
CA LYS A 739 -33.68 -17.86 41.24
C LYS A 739 -34.70 -17.10 42.10
N SER A 740 -34.55 -15.76 42.13
CA SER A 740 -35.62 -14.74 42.20
C SER A 740 -36.51 -14.67 43.47
N ASN A 741 -36.90 -13.51 44.00
CA ASN A 741 -37.54 -12.43 43.24
C ASN A 741 -37.43 -11.03 43.90
N LYS A 742 -37.44 -10.01 43.03
CA LYS A 742 -38.09 -8.69 43.11
C LYS A 742 -38.03 -7.80 44.37
N GLU A 743 -37.60 -6.56 44.09
CA GLU A 743 -38.31 -5.32 44.45
C GLU A 743 -38.56 -5.00 45.93
N LYS A 744 -37.47 -4.64 46.62
CA LYS A 744 -37.43 -3.44 47.47
C LYS A 744 -36.24 -2.61 47.01
N GLU A 745 -36.38 -1.53 46.23
CA GLU A 745 -37.29 -0.37 46.33
C GLU A 745 -37.02 0.47 47.59
N LYS A 746 -36.93 1.80 47.40
CA LYS A 746 -36.68 2.84 48.42
C LYS A 746 -35.24 2.82 49.02
N LYS A 747 -34.56 3.95 49.30
CA LYS A 747 -35.03 5.35 49.35
C LYS A 747 -33.92 6.41 49.18
N GLN A 748 -34.25 7.45 48.41
CA GLN A 748 -34.04 8.90 48.67
C GLN A 748 -32.77 9.43 49.37
N GLU A 749 -31.98 10.21 48.62
CA GLU A 749 -31.56 11.60 48.91
C GLU A 749 -31.27 12.24 47.53
N LYS A 750 -31.97 13.26 46.98
CA LYS A 750 -32.30 14.63 47.46
C LYS A 750 -31.04 15.42 47.88
N LYS A 751 -30.82 16.67 47.43
CA LYS A 751 -31.79 17.70 46.98
C LYS A 751 -31.10 18.88 46.25
N GLU A 752 -31.93 19.69 45.56
CA GLU A 752 -31.72 21.13 45.23
C GLU A 752 -30.73 21.51 44.10
N LYS A 753 -30.92 22.61 43.34
CA LYS A 753 -31.93 23.72 43.43
C LYS A 753 -32.38 24.20 42.03
N SER A 754 -33.46 24.99 41.94
CA SER A 754 -34.14 25.38 40.69
C SER A 754 -34.04 26.88 40.37
N ALA A 755 -33.90 27.23 39.09
CA ALA A 755 -34.51 28.38 38.40
C ALA A 755 -34.10 28.39 36.91
N ARG A 756 -34.83 28.88 35.90
CA ARG A 756 -36.26 29.28 35.65
C ARG A 756 -36.43 29.15 34.08
N THR A 757 -37.58 29.23 33.40
CA THR A 757 -38.70 30.20 33.45
C THR A 757 -39.95 29.64 32.72
N TYR A 758 -41.15 30.15 33.08
CA TYR A 758 -42.53 30.09 32.55
C TYR A 758 -42.77 29.81 31.01
N SER A 759 -43.97 29.42 30.50
CA SER A 759 -45.35 29.53 31.06
C SER A 759 -46.43 28.58 30.45
N TYR A 760 -47.39 28.15 31.31
CA TYR A 760 -48.87 28.03 31.15
C TYR A 760 -49.62 27.18 30.07
N LYS A 761 -50.50 26.28 30.57
CA LYS A 761 -51.98 26.06 30.33
C LYS A 761 -52.59 25.92 28.89
N SER A 762 -53.72 25.23 28.67
CA SER A 762 -54.45 24.16 29.41
C SER A 762 -55.73 23.62 28.72
N LYS A 763 -56.07 22.34 28.96
CA LYS A 763 -57.42 21.74 29.14
C LYS A 763 -58.48 21.69 28.00
N ASN A 764 -59.07 20.47 27.88
CA ASN A 764 -60.46 20.13 27.51
C ASN A 764 -60.90 20.39 26.03
N GLU A 765 -61.98 19.79 25.49
CA GLU A 765 -63.05 18.96 26.08
C GLU A 765 -63.49 17.71 25.24
N LYS A 766 -64.73 17.21 25.44
CA LYS A 766 -65.27 15.84 25.21
C LYS A 766 -65.98 15.67 23.86
N ARG A 767 -66.47 14.44 23.60
CA ARG A 767 -67.43 13.96 22.55
C ARG A 767 -66.79 13.68 21.17
N GLY A 768 -67.33 12.79 20.32
CA GLY A 768 -68.40 11.80 20.55
C GLY A 768 -68.96 11.14 19.25
N ASP A 769 -69.33 9.87 19.36
CA ASP A 769 -70.34 9.11 18.58
C ASP A 769 -70.40 9.05 17.02
N SER A 770 -69.88 7.94 16.48
CA SER A 770 -70.70 6.85 15.89
C SER A 770 -71.06 6.78 14.36
N LYS A 771 -71.25 5.52 13.88
CA LYS A 771 -72.10 5.06 12.74
C LYS A 771 -71.58 5.30 11.29
N LYS A 772 -71.87 4.49 10.23
CA LYS A 772 -72.67 3.23 10.11
C LYS A 772 -72.47 2.39 8.81
N ASP A 773 -72.82 1.09 8.89
CA ASP A 773 -73.58 0.22 7.94
C ASP A 773 -73.04 -0.43 6.61
N LYS A 774 -73.52 -1.69 6.38
CA LYS A 774 -73.83 -2.45 5.10
C LYS A 774 -72.66 -2.94 4.20
N LYS A 775 -72.31 -4.24 4.01
CA LYS A 775 -73.02 -5.54 3.73
C LYS A 775 -73.98 -5.48 2.50
N PRO A 776 -74.23 -6.56 1.69
CA PRO A 776 -73.77 -7.98 1.79
C PRO A 776 -73.56 -8.82 0.46
N LYS A 777 -73.08 -10.09 0.57
CA LYS A 777 -73.48 -11.32 -0.22
C LYS A 777 -73.09 -11.41 -1.74
N LYS A 778 -73.20 -12.54 -2.50
CA LYS A 778 -73.91 -13.85 -2.35
C LYS A 778 -73.36 -15.01 -3.27
N ASP A 779 -73.62 -16.27 -2.88
CA ASP A 779 -73.87 -17.53 -3.67
C ASP A 779 -72.84 -18.20 -4.65
N LYS A 780 -73.28 -19.30 -5.31
CA LYS A 780 -72.48 -20.47 -5.78
C LYS A 780 -72.96 -21.10 -7.14
N ASP A 781 -72.24 -22.15 -7.57
CA ASP A 781 -72.71 -23.46 -8.10
C ASP A 781 -72.84 -23.77 -9.63
N SER A 782 -72.09 -24.81 -10.04
CA SER A 782 -72.55 -26.01 -10.80
C SER A 782 -72.39 -26.21 -12.35
N SER A 783 -71.37 -27.02 -12.71
CA SER A 783 -71.53 -28.38 -13.32
C SER A 783 -71.43 -28.70 -14.85
N LYS A 784 -70.93 -29.94 -15.11
CA LYS A 784 -71.26 -30.95 -16.17
C LYS A 784 -70.50 -31.07 -17.54
N ARG A 785 -69.98 -32.30 -17.74
CA ARG A 785 -69.97 -33.19 -18.96
C ARG A 785 -69.09 -32.92 -20.21
N ALA A 786 -67.92 -33.57 -20.24
CA ALA A 786 -67.57 -34.83 -20.96
C ALA A 786 -67.83 -35.06 -22.49
N LYS A 787 -66.95 -35.91 -23.07
CA LYS A 787 -66.87 -36.53 -24.44
C LYS A 787 -66.03 -35.78 -25.49
N LYS A 788 -65.47 -36.42 -26.54
CA LYS A 788 -64.81 -37.74 -26.76
C LYS A 788 -64.24 -37.77 -28.22
N GLU A 789 -63.25 -38.64 -28.51
CA GLU A 789 -62.85 -39.11 -29.87
C GLU A 789 -62.30 -38.06 -30.90
N GLU A 790 -61.69 -38.43 -32.04
CA GLU A 790 -60.56 -39.36 -32.32
C GLU A 790 -60.04 -39.13 -33.78
N LYS A 791 -58.86 -39.69 -34.13
CA LYS A 791 -58.32 -39.92 -35.51
C LYS A 791 -57.92 -38.67 -36.35
N SER A 792 -56.98 -38.72 -37.32
CA SER A 792 -55.89 -39.69 -37.62
C SER A 792 -54.91 -39.16 -38.70
N GLN A 793 -53.65 -39.65 -38.70
CA GLN A 793 -52.62 -39.61 -39.79
C GLN A 793 -52.04 -38.20 -40.11
N LYS A 794 -50.73 -37.92 -40.02
CA LYS A 794 -49.48 -38.50 -40.62
C LYS A 794 -49.20 -37.99 -42.07
N PRO A 795 -47.94 -37.70 -42.47
CA PRO A 795 -46.69 -37.46 -41.71
C PRO A 795 -45.93 -36.20 -42.29
N ASP A 796 -44.61 -35.90 -42.19
CA ASP A 796 -43.46 -36.26 -41.33
C ASP A 796 -42.37 -35.11 -41.34
N THR A 797 -41.19 -35.36 -40.76
CA THR A 797 -39.86 -34.74 -41.04
C THR A 797 -39.70 -33.21 -41.12
N SER A 798 -39.50 -32.56 -39.96
CA SER A 798 -38.35 -31.63 -39.74
C SER A 798 -38.28 -31.03 -38.31
N ALA A 799 -38.15 -31.86 -37.26
CA ALA A 799 -38.08 -31.36 -35.87
C ALA A 799 -37.07 -32.13 -34.99
N LYS A 800 -35.83 -31.61 -34.87
CA LYS A 800 -34.78 -32.22 -34.03
C LYS A 800 -33.85 -31.21 -33.33
N LYS A 801 -34.42 -30.23 -32.60
CA LYS A 801 -33.65 -29.36 -31.68
C LYS A 801 -34.41 -28.72 -30.49
N GLN A 802 -35.47 -29.35 -30.00
CA GLN A 802 -36.11 -29.02 -28.70
C GLN A 802 -36.69 -30.28 -28.03
N LYS A 803 -35.93 -30.93 -27.13
CA LYS A 803 -36.50 -31.94 -26.22
C LYS A 803 -35.84 -32.03 -24.83
N ASP A 804 -34.58 -31.61 -24.68
CA ASP A 804 -33.79 -31.78 -23.45
C ASP A 804 -34.08 -30.76 -22.33
N LYS A 805 -35.33 -30.28 -22.22
CA LYS A 805 -35.74 -29.23 -21.25
C LYS A 805 -37.10 -29.46 -20.58
N LYS A 806 -37.70 -30.65 -20.70
CA LYS A 806 -39.00 -30.96 -20.04
C LYS A 806 -38.89 -31.79 -18.76
N ASP A 807 -37.88 -32.64 -18.66
CA ASP A 807 -37.80 -33.68 -17.62
C ASP A 807 -36.87 -33.24 -16.47
N THR A 808 -37.44 -32.48 -15.52
CA THR A 808 -36.92 -32.22 -14.14
C THR A 808 -37.88 -31.38 -13.27
N LYS A 809 -39.18 -31.35 -13.62
CA LYS A 809 -40.17 -30.39 -13.06
C LYS A 809 -41.20 -31.02 -12.10
N SER A 810 -40.87 -32.14 -11.45
CA SER A 810 -41.84 -33.05 -10.80
C SER A 810 -41.55 -33.48 -9.35
N GLU A 811 -40.41 -33.14 -8.73
CA GLU A 811 -40.08 -33.51 -7.33
C GLU A 811 -40.28 -32.38 -6.28
N TRP A 812 -41.04 -31.33 -6.59
CA TRP A 812 -41.38 -30.24 -5.63
C TRP A 812 -42.89 -30.02 -5.43
N ASN A 813 -43.74 -30.93 -5.92
CA ASN A 813 -45.18 -30.90 -5.66
C ASN A 813 -45.52 -31.57 -4.32
N LEU A 814 -45.34 -30.85 -3.21
CA LEU A 814 -46.08 -31.11 -1.97
C LEU A 814 -47.22 -30.09 -1.86
N THR A 815 -48.41 -30.59 -1.54
CA THR A 815 -49.67 -29.84 -1.62
C THR A 815 -49.82 -28.82 -0.51
N ALA A 816 -50.11 -27.57 -0.88
CA ALA A 816 -50.49 -26.54 0.08
C ALA A 816 -51.94 -26.75 0.56
N HIS A 817 -52.11 -27.34 1.75
CA HIS A 817 -53.36 -27.30 2.53
C HIS A 817 -53.11 -27.59 4.01
N GLU A 818 -52.74 -26.55 4.78
CA GLU A 818 -53.25 -26.25 6.13
C GLU A 818 -52.57 -24.97 6.68
N PRO A 819 -53.32 -23.99 7.21
CA PRO A 819 -52.74 -22.80 7.83
C PRO A 819 -52.38 -23.06 9.29
N LEU A 820 -51.08 -23.18 9.58
CA LEU A 820 -50.58 -23.18 10.97
C LEU A 820 -50.59 -21.75 11.55
N PRO A 821 -50.81 -21.60 12.88
CA PRO A 821 -51.01 -20.28 13.52
C PRO A 821 -49.72 -19.46 13.67
N ASN A 822 -49.88 -18.17 14.02
CA ASN A 822 -48.88 -17.09 14.02
C ASN A 822 -47.70 -17.20 15.03
N GLU A 823 -47.12 -18.38 15.26
CA GLU A 823 -45.89 -18.54 16.06
C GLU A 823 -44.83 -19.36 15.30
N MET A 824 -43.55 -19.14 15.59
CA MET A 824 -42.44 -19.93 15.04
C MET A 824 -42.70 -21.44 15.27
N PRO A 825 -42.48 -22.31 14.27
CA PRO A 825 -42.95 -23.68 14.30
C PRO A 825 -42.63 -24.46 15.58
N SER A 826 -43.67 -24.80 16.35
CA SER A 826 -43.54 -25.59 17.59
C SER A 826 -42.97 -27.00 17.38
N ARG A 827 -42.78 -27.44 16.12
CA ARG A 827 -41.96 -28.62 15.79
C ARG A 827 -40.48 -28.48 16.16
N MET A 828 -39.95 -27.27 16.34
CA MET A 828 -38.63 -27.04 16.94
C MET A 828 -38.63 -27.17 18.48
N ARG A 829 -39.80 -27.29 19.12
CA ARG A 829 -39.96 -27.36 20.59
C ARG A 829 -41.09 -28.31 20.99
N ASN A 830 -40.91 -29.60 20.72
CA ASN A 830 -41.53 -30.67 21.49
C ASN A 830 -40.52 -31.80 21.70
N ALA A 831 -40.53 -32.38 22.89
CA ALA A 831 -39.73 -33.55 23.23
C ALA A 831 -40.55 -34.81 22.93
N ASP A 832 -39.92 -35.77 22.23
CA ASP A 832 -40.18 -37.23 22.27
C ASP A 832 -39.26 -37.92 21.24
N MET A 833 -37.96 -37.64 21.35
CA MET A 833 -36.88 -38.24 20.57
C MET A 833 -35.69 -38.51 21.49
N PRO A 834 -34.98 -39.64 21.35
CA PRO A 834 -33.82 -39.95 22.18
C PRO A 834 -32.71 -38.92 21.96
N GLU A 835 -32.05 -38.53 23.07
CA GLU A 835 -30.91 -37.59 23.20
C GLU A 835 -30.58 -36.77 21.95
N GLN A 836 -31.06 -35.52 21.90
CA GLN A 836 -30.95 -34.64 20.72
C GLN A 836 -29.51 -34.49 20.20
N LEU A 837 -29.19 -35.29 19.18
CA LEU A 837 -27.95 -35.15 18.43
C LEU A 837 -27.88 -33.77 17.77
N PRO A 838 -26.72 -33.09 17.80
CA PRO A 838 -26.61 -31.73 17.31
C PRO A 838 -26.79 -31.67 15.78
N GLN A 839 -27.59 -30.72 15.32
CA GLN A 839 -28.01 -30.57 13.93
C GLN A 839 -27.36 -29.33 13.29
N PHE A 840 -27.06 -29.43 12.00
CA PHE A 840 -26.58 -28.32 11.18
C PHE A 840 -27.70 -27.81 10.27
N TYR A 841 -27.88 -26.50 10.24
CA TYR A 841 -28.91 -25.82 9.48
C TYR A 841 -28.28 -25.06 8.32
N LYS A 842 -28.45 -25.55 7.09
CA LYS A 842 -28.15 -24.76 5.88
C LYS A 842 -29.38 -23.97 5.48
N LEU A 843 -29.19 -22.67 5.27
CA LEU A 843 -30.21 -21.72 4.84
C LEU A 843 -29.73 -21.03 3.56
N GLU A 844 -30.61 -20.94 2.58
CA GLU A 844 -30.40 -20.27 1.29
C GLU A 844 -31.68 -19.47 1.00
N ARG A 845 -31.59 -18.30 0.35
CA ARG A 845 -32.83 -17.61 -0.08
C ARG A 845 -33.42 -18.41 -1.23
N ALA A 846 -34.72 -18.64 -1.19
CA ALA A 846 -35.41 -19.43 -2.21
C ALA A 846 -35.45 -18.75 -3.59
N ASP A 847 -35.05 -17.47 -3.62
CA ASP A 847 -34.89 -16.63 -4.81
C ASP A 847 -33.39 -16.33 -5.09
N ASP A 848 -32.44 -17.05 -4.45
CA ASP A 848 -31.01 -16.83 -4.64
C ASP A 848 -30.55 -17.14 -6.08
N PRO A 849 -29.57 -16.36 -6.59
CA PRO A 849 -29.30 -16.25 -8.02
C PRO A 849 -28.57 -17.45 -8.66
N VAL A 850 -28.11 -18.39 -7.83
CA VAL A 850 -27.49 -19.69 -8.16
C VAL A 850 -27.81 -20.64 -6.98
N PRO A 851 -28.97 -21.33 -6.96
CA PRO A 851 -29.38 -22.13 -5.81
C PRO A 851 -28.58 -23.43 -5.70
N VAL A 852 -27.60 -23.43 -4.80
CA VAL A 852 -26.66 -24.52 -4.52
C VAL A 852 -27.25 -25.54 -3.54
N LEU A 853 -28.06 -25.10 -2.55
CA LEU A 853 -28.67 -25.97 -1.55
C LEU A 853 -29.61 -27.00 -2.20
N ARG A 854 -30.23 -26.64 -3.34
CA ARG A 854 -31.04 -27.57 -4.14
C ARG A 854 -30.21 -28.76 -4.65
N MET A 855 -28.97 -28.57 -5.07
CA MET A 855 -28.11 -29.66 -5.57
C MET A 855 -27.71 -30.61 -4.44
N GLU A 856 -27.36 -30.07 -3.29
CA GLU A 856 -27.05 -30.83 -2.06
C GLU A 856 -28.24 -31.67 -1.58
N VAL A 857 -29.44 -31.07 -1.53
CA VAL A 857 -30.68 -31.79 -1.22
C VAL A 857 -30.92 -32.94 -2.21
N ILE A 858 -30.69 -32.73 -3.52
CA ILE A 858 -30.88 -33.77 -4.54
C ILE A 858 -29.87 -34.90 -4.36
N VAL A 859 -28.57 -34.59 -4.27
CA VAL A 859 -27.48 -35.58 -4.15
C VAL A 859 -27.67 -36.47 -2.92
N LEU A 860 -27.88 -35.87 -1.74
CA LEU A 860 -28.09 -36.60 -0.48
C LEU A 860 -29.41 -37.39 -0.46
N THR A 861 -30.47 -36.90 -1.13
CA THR A 861 -31.72 -37.67 -1.28
C THR A 861 -31.52 -38.89 -2.19
N GLU A 862 -30.78 -38.75 -3.29
CA GLU A 862 -30.55 -39.83 -4.25
C GLU A 862 -29.59 -40.90 -3.68
N LEU A 863 -28.57 -40.50 -2.90
CA LEU A 863 -27.77 -41.42 -2.09
C LEU A 863 -28.65 -42.20 -1.10
N ARG A 864 -29.54 -41.52 -0.37
CA ARG A 864 -30.47 -42.17 0.57
C ARG A 864 -31.44 -43.15 -0.12
N LYS A 865 -31.93 -42.83 -1.32
CA LYS A 865 -32.77 -43.75 -2.14
C LYS A 865 -32.05 -45.07 -2.48
N ARG A 866 -30.71 -45.11 -2.51
CA ARG A 866 -29.91 -46.31 -2.81
C ARG A 866 -29.31 -47.02 -1.59
N GLY A 867 -29.79 -46.71 -0.38
CA GLY A 867 -29.30 -47.29 0.87
C GLY A 867 -28.31 -46.42 1.66
N GLY A 868 -28.00 -45.22 1.16
CA GLY A 868 -26.99 -44.32 1.73
C GLY A 868 -25.60 -44.52 1.11
N GLY A 869 -24.71 -43.56 1.35
CA GLY A 869 -23.28 -43.68 1.04
C GLY A 869 -22.47 -43.76 2.34
N ARG A 870 -21.27 -44.34 2.27
CA ARG A 870 -20.42 -44.66 3.43
C ARG A 870 -20.06 -43.43 4.28
N HIS A 871 -19.85 -42.30 3.60
CA HIS A 871 -19.20 -41.09 4.13
C HIS A 871 -20.04 -39.81 3.89
N PHE A 872 -21.36 -39.89 4.10
CA PHE A 872 -22.30 -38.79 3.82
C PHE A 872 -23.22 -38.46 5.00
N THR A 873 -23.52 -37.18 5.20
CA THR A 873 -24.44 -36.68 6.23
C THR A 873 -25.88 -37.11 6.00
N THR A 874 -26.63 -37.41 7.06
CA THR A 874 -28.08 -37.66 6.94
C THR A 874 -28.85 -36.35 6.90
N ILE A 875 -29.77 -36.20 5.93
CA ILE A 875 -30.79 -35.15 5.96
C ILE A 875 -31.90 -35.58 6.92
N HIS A 876 -32.14 -34.76 7.94
CA HIS A 876 -33.20 -34.92 8.93
C HIS A 876 -34.50 -34.21 8.49
N ASP A 877 -34.39 -32.99 7.95
CA ASP A 877 -35.54 -32.20 7.45
C ASP A 877 -35.13 -31.28 6.29
N LYS A 878 -36.08 -30.84 5.47
CA LYS A 878 -35.87 -29.91 4.33
C LYS A 878 -37.18 -29.24 3.90
N GLY A 879 -37.14 -27.96 3.53
CA GLY A 879 -38.34 -27.23 3.08
C GLY A 879 -38.09 -25.80 2.62
N ARG A 880 -39.18 -25.02 2.50
CA ARG A 880 -39.17 -23.58 2.22
C ARG A 880 -40.08 -22.86 3.23
N HIS A 881 -39.60 -21.79 3.85
CA HIS A 881 -40.31 -20.97 4.85
C HIS A 881 -39.91 -19.49 4.68
N ASP A 882 -40.86 -18.55 4.68
CA ASP A 882 -40.62 -17.09 4.53
C ASP A 882 -39.63 -16.68 3.42
N GLY A 883 -39.66 -17.36 2.27
CA GLY A 883 -38.72 -17.08 1.17
C GLY A 883 -37.30 -17.61 1.36
N LEU A 884 -37.05 -18.43 2.38
CA LEU A 884 -35.82 -19.20 2.59
C LEU A 884 -36.04 -20.68 2.25
N ASN A 885 -35.13 -21.27 1.48
CA ASN A 885 -34.93 -22.72 1.42
C ASN A 885 -34.11 -23.15 2.65
N PHE A 886 -34.43 -24.30 3.25
CA PHE A 886 -33.65 -24.85 4.35
C PHE A 886 -33.39 -26.35 4.19
N CYS A 887 -32.26 -26.79 4.73
CA CYS A 887 -31.93 -28.21 4.91
C CYS A 887 -31.31 -28.41 6.31
N VAL A 888 -31.85 -29.36 7.06
CA VAL A 888 -31.36 -29.77 8.37
C VAL A 888 -30.64 -31.11 8.22
N MET A 889 -29.37 -31.16 8.59
CA MET A 889 -28.49 -32.32 8.41
C MET A 889 -27.64 -32.58 9.65
N THR A 890 -27.01 -33.76 9.71
CA THR A 890 -26.12 -34.15 10.83
C THR A 890 -24.95 -33.16 10.97
N LEU A 891 -24.67 -32.66 12.18
CA LEU A 891 -23.51 -31.77 12.41
C LEU A 891 -22.21 -32.57 12.55
N CYS A 892 -21.31 -32.43 11.57
CA CYS A 892 -19.96 -32.98 11.60
C CYS A 892 -19.03 -32.24 12.58
N GLY A 893 -17.83 -32.80 12.77
CA GLY A 893 -16.70 -32.16 13.46
C GLY A 893 -15.93 -31.18 12.55
N PRO A 894 -14.66 -30.85 12.90
CA PRO A 894 -13.84 -29.94 12.11
C PRO A 894 -13.49 -30.49 10.71
N SER A 895 -13.24 -29.59 9.75
CA SER A 895 -12.77 -29.96 8.41
C SER A 895 -11.33 -30.47 8.44
N LEU A 896 -10.94 -31.30 7.47
CA LEU A 896 -9.55 -31.74 7.30
C LEU A 896 -8.60 -30.54 7.09
N MET A 897 -9.06 -29.51 6.39
CA MET A 897 -8.37 -28.23 6.21
C MET A 897 -8.16 -27.48 7.54
N GLN A 898 -9.10 -27.56 8.48
CA GLN A 898 -8.93 -26.99 9.83
C GLN A 898 -7.95 -27.83 10.64
N LEU A 899 -8.18 -29.14 10.78
CA LEU A 899 -7.34 -30.05 11.57
C LEU A 899 -5.87 -29.91 11.16
N ARG A 900 -5.57 -29.97 9.86
CA ARG A 900 -4.22 -29.82 9.31
C ARG A 900 -3.55 -28.48 9.67
N LYS A 901 -4.31 -27.39 9.83
CA LYS A 901 -3.77 -26.09 10.26
C LYS A 901 -3.41 -26.06 11.74
N GLU A 902 -4.09 -26.84 12.57
CA GLU A 902 -3.84 -26.90 14.03
C GLU A 902 -2.53 -27.65 14.36
N TYR A 903 -2.14 -28.67 13.57
CA TYR A 903 -0.85 -29.36 13.72
C TYR A 903 0.35 -28.48 13.37
N THR A 904 1.42 -28.58 14.16
CA THR A 904 2.69 -27.85 13.98
C THR A 904 3.26 -27.93 12.57
N GLU A 905 3.36 -29.13 12.00
CA GLU A 905 4.00 -29.37 10.69
C GLU A 905 3.07 -29.17 9.46
N GLY A 906 1.78 -28.88 9.65
CA GLY A 906 0.87 -28.59 8.52
C GLY A 906 0.49 -29.79 7.64
N LYS A 907 0.67 -31.02 8.15
CA LYS A 907 0.38 -32.31 7.52
C LYS A 907 -0.14 -33.30 8.57
N PHE A 908 -0.65 -34.45 8.11
CA PHE A 908 -0.94 -35.61 8.97
C PHE A 908 0.21 -36.62 8.93
N SER A 909 0.23 -37.54 9.89
CA SER A 909 1.09 -38.72 9.87
C SER A 909 0.75 -39.62 8.67
N LEU A 910 1.74 -40.37 8.16
CA LEU A 910 1.60 -41.14 6.92
C LEU A 910 0.41 -42.12 6.96
N GLY A 911 0.25 -42.85 8.07
CA GLY A 911 -0.82 -43.82 8.24
C GLY A 911 -2.22 -43.17 8.34
N CYS A 912 -2.34 -42.09 9.12
CA CYS A 912 -3.58 -41.33 9.24
C CYS A 912 -3.96 -40.70 7.88
N GLY A 913 -3.01 -40.02 7.21
CA GLY A 913 -3.24 -39.37 5.92
C GLY A 913 -3.64 -40.33 4.80
N ILE A 914 -3.06 -41.53 4.73
CA ILE A 914 -3.47 -42.56 3.77
C ILE A 914 -4.87 -43.09 4.10
N SER A 915 -5.19 -43.33 5.38
CA SER A 915 -6.50 -43.82 5.80
C SER A 915 -7.63 -42.81 5.48
N VAL A 916 -7.37 -41.53 5.77
CA VAL A 916 -8.25 -40.41 5.38
C VAL A 916 -8.41 -40.34 3.86
N ALA A 917 -7.33 -40.51 3.09
CA ALA A 917 -7.40 -40.53 1.62
C ALA A 917 -8.26 -41.69 1.07
N ILE A 918 -8.18 -42.88 1.67
CA ILE A 918 -9.05 -44.03 1.34
C ILE A 918 -10.52 -43.67 1.60
N GLN A 919 -10.87 -43.09 2.76
CA GLN A 919 -12.24 -42.68 3.05
C GLN A 919 -12.75 -41.59 2.09
N CYS A 920 -11.91 -40.60 1.77
CA CYS A 920 -12.25 -39.57 0.78
C CYS A 920 -12.50 -40.18 -0.62
N LEU A 921 -11.72 -41.18 -1.02
CA LEU A 921 -11.90 -41.88 -2.30
C LEU A 921 -13.18 -42.73 -2.33
N GLN A 922 -13.52 -43.39 -1.20
CA GLN A 922 -14.79 -44.11 -1.03
C GLN A 922 -16.01 -43.19 -1.16
N ALA A 923 -15.93 -41.96 -0.64
CA ALA A 923 -16.98 -40.97 -0.84
C ALA A 923 -17.13 -40.56 -2.31
N ILE A 924 -16.02 -40.38 -3.04
CA ILE A 924 -16.03 -40.05 -4.47
C ILE A 924 -16.61 -41.22 -5.30
N GLU A 925 -16.21 -42.46 -5.00
CA GLU A 925 -16.75 -43.67 -5.62
C GLU A 925 -18.28 -43.79 -5.43
N ASP A 926 -18.77 -43.58 -4.20
CA ASP A 926 -20.19 -43.62 -3.88
C ASP A 926 -20.95 -42.53 -4.68
N LEU A 927 -20.47 -41.28 -4.68
CA LEU A 927 -21.06 -40.18 -5.46
C LEU A 927 -21.11 -40.49 -6.97
N HIS A 928 -20.02 -41.05 -7.51
CA HIS A 928 -19.91 -41.41 -8.92
C HIS A 928 -20.83 -42.59 -9.28
N SER A 929 -21.09 -43.51 -8.35
CA SER A 929 -22.05 -44.62 -8.55
C SER A 929 -23.50 -44.13 -8.66
N VAL A 930 -23.84 -43.05 -7.96
CA VAL A 930 -25.14 -42.36 -8.04
C VAL A 930 -25.29 -41.54 -9.33
N GLY A 931 -24.19 -41.35 -10.07
CA GLY A 931 -24.18 -40.67 -11.38
C GLY A 931 -23.87 -39.17 -11.29
N TYR A 932 -23.24 -38.72 -10.21
CA TYR A 932 -22.80 -37.34 -10.00
C TYR A 932 -21.26 -37.25 -9.94
N ILE A 933 -20.72 -36.10 -10.35
CA ILE A 933 -19.33 -35.67 -10.10
C ILE A 933 -19.35 -34.44 -9.18
N HIS A 934 -18.30 -34.22 -8.40
CA HIS A 934 -18.24 -33.19 -7.36
C HIS A 934 -17.78 -31.83 -7.89
N ARG A 935 -16.75 -31.80 -8.73
CA ARG A 935 -16.13 -30.60 -9.34
C ARG A 935 -15.53 -29.57 -8.37
N ASP A 936 -15.40 -29.91 -7.08
CA ASP A 936 -14.65 -29.13 -6.07
C ASP A 936 -14.16 -30.05 -4.94
N VAL A 937 -13.36 -31.05 -5.27
CA VAL A 937 -12.76 -31.95 -4.27
C VAL A 937 -11.59 -31.24 -3.60
N ASN A 938 -11.78 -30.81 -2.36
CA ASN A 938 -10.75 -30.11 -1.58
C ASN A 938 -10.91 -30.40 -0.07
N PRO A 939 -9.86 -30.27 0.78
CA PRO A 939 -9.93 -30.70 2.18
C PRO A 939 -10.78 -29.82 3.10
N SER A 940 -11.42 -28.76 2.59
CA SER A 940 -12.48 -28.02 3.31
C SER A 940 -13.83 -28.73 3.20
N ASN A 941 -14.07 -29.42 2.08
CA ASN A 941 -15.30 -30.13 1.74
C ASN A 941 -15.32 -31.57 2.32
N PHE A 942 -14.41 -31.86 3.27
CA PHE A 942 -14.39 -33.08 4.07
C PHE A 942 -14.19 -32.72 5.55
N ALA A 943 -14.95 -33.36 6.44
CA ALA A 943 -14.88 -33.19 7.89
C ALA A 943 -14.90 -34.53 8.63
N THR A 944 -14.46 -34.55 9.89
CA THR A 944 -14.59 -35.76 10.72
C THR A 944 -16.01 -35.93 11.24
N GLY A 945 -16.36 -37.13 11.69
CA GLY A 945 -17.45 -37.33 12.64
C GLY A 945 -17.12 -36.71 14.01
N ARG A 946 -18.07 -36.82 14.94
CA ARG A 946 -18.01 -36.18 16.26
C ARG A 946 -17.61 -37.14 17.37
N SER A 947 -16.87 -36.61 18.36
CA SER A 947 -16.49 -37.29 19.60
C SER A 947 -17.69 -37.81 20.38
N GLU A 948 -18.75 -37.01 20.48
CA GLU A 948 -19.97 -37.39 21.22
C GLU A 948 -20.74 -38.53 20.54
N LEU A 949 -20.55 -38.70 19.23
CA LEU A 949 -21.09 -39.81 18.44
C LEU A 949 -20.16 -41.03 18.35
N LYS A 950 -18.94 -40.94 18.90
CA LYS A 950 -17.84 -41.90 18.70
C LYS A 950 -17.48 -42.11 17.22
N GLU A 951 -17.75 -41.12 16.37
CA GLU A 951 -17.49 -41.15 14.93
C GLU A 951 -16.17 -40.43 14.54
N GLU A 952 -15.26 -40.20 15.48
CA GLU A 952 -14.00 -39.45 15.27
C GLU A 952 -13.12 -40.02 14.14
N ARG A 953 -13.26 -41.32 13.86
CA ARG A 953 -12.55 -42.05 12.80
C ARG A 953 -13.24 -42.05 11.44
N LYS A 954 -14.46 -41.51 11.35
CA LYS A 954 -15.27 -41.47 10.12
C LYS A 954 -15.09 -40.11 9.44
N ILE A 955 -14.92 -40.09 8.12
CA ILE A 955 -14.89 -38.87 7.34
C ILE A 955 -16.24 -38.66 6.64
N TYR A 956 -16.66 -37.40 6.52
CA TYR A 956 -17.88 -36.97 5.86
C TYR A 956 -17.55 -36.03 4.72
N MET A 957 -18.05 -36.32 3.51
CA MET A 957 -18.03 -35.42 2.35
C MET A 957 -19.18 -34.41 2.46
N LEU A 958 -18.88 -33.13 2.18
CA LEU A 958 -19.75 -31.99 2.39
C LEU A 958 -19.75 -31.04 1.16
N ASP A 959 -20.79 -30.22 1.04
CA ASP A 959 -20.96 -29.17 0.02
C ASP A 959 -20.95 -29.66 -1.43
N PHE A 960 -22.14 -30.07 -1.87
CA PHE A 960 -22.41 -30.48 -3.24
C PHE A 960 -22.90 -29.33 -4.13
N GLY A 961 -22.65 -28.06 -3.75
CA GLY A 961 -23.13 -26.89 -4.50
C GLY A 961 -22.65 -26.84 -5.95
N PHE A 962 -21.44 -27.36 -6.21
CA PHE A 962 -20.88 -27.50 -7.56
C PHE A 962 -21.09 -28.87 -8.21
N ALA A 963 -21.73 -29.83 -7.53
CA ALA A 963 -21.91 -31.18 -8.05
C ALA A 963 -22.79 -31.21 -9.31
N ARG A 964 -22.60 -32.22 -10.17
CA ARG A 964 -23.33 -32.33 -11.45
C ARG A 964 -23.62 -33.78 -11.84
N LYS A 965 -24.86 -34.07 -12.24
CA LYS A 965 -25.27 -35.38 -12.76
C LYS A 965 -24.65 -35.63 -14.14
N TYR A 966 -23.64 -36.50 -14.24
CA TYR A 966 -22.95 -36.85 -15.48
C TYR A 966 -23.67 -37.97 -16.27
N LEU A 967 -24.54 -38.74 -15.62
CA LEU A 967 -25.40 -39.73 -16.28
C LEU A 967 -26.75 -39.15 -16.73
N PHE A 968 -27.28 -39.69 -17.83
CA PHE A 968 -28.68 -39.61 -18.23
C PHE A 968 -29.54 -40.61 -17.43
N GLU A 969 -30.86 -40.60 -17.63
CA GLU A 969 -31.79 -41.49 -16.92
C GLU A 969 -31.78 -42.93 -17.45
N ASN A 970 -31.36 -43.13 -18.70
CA ASN A 970 -31.08 -44.43 -19.31
C ASN A 970 -29.70 -45.01 -18.92
N GLY A 971 -28.92 -44.33 -18.06
CA GLY A 971 -27.58 -44.74 -17.65
C GLY A 971 -26.44 -44.37 -18.59
N GLU A 972 -26.70 -43.75 -19.74
CA GLU A 972 -25.65 -43.28 -20.65
C GLU A 972 -24.90 -42.06 -20.08
N MET A 973 -23.62 -41.90 -20.45
CA MET A 973 -22.82 -40.74 -20.07
C MET A 973 -23.12 -39.54 -20.96
N LYS A 974 -23.28 -38.36 -20.35
CA LYS A 974 -23.41 -37.09 -21.07
C LYS A 974 -22.11 -36.74 -21.78
N LYS A 975 -22.25 -36.24 -23.00
CA LYS A 975 -21.14 -35.65 -23.76
C LYS A 975 -20.66 -34.35 -23.07
N PRO A 976 -19.39 -33.93 -23.28
CA PRO A 976 -18.95 -32.57 -23.00
C PRO A 976 -19.90 -31.54 -23.65
N ARG A 977 -19.99 -30.34 -23.07
CA ARG A 977 -20.66 -29.21 -23.74
C ARG A 977 -19.75 -28.67 -24.85
N ASP A 978 -20.37 -28.24 -25.95
CA ASP A 978 -19.68 -27.53 -27.05
C ASP A 978 -19.25 -26.11 -26.66
N VAL A 979 -19.82 -25.56 -25.58
CA VAL A 979 -19.42 -24.28 -24.98
C VAL A 979 -18.43 -24.49 -23.83
N PRO A 980 -17.42 -23.61 -23.66
CA PRO A 980 -16.51 -23.66 -22.52
C PRO A 980 -17.26 -23.76 -21.19
N SER A 981 -16.80 -24.66 -20.32
CA SER A 981 -17.25 -24.70 -18.94
C SER A 981 -16.47 -23.64 -18.16
N PRO A 982 -17.13 -22.65 -17.54
CA PRO A 982 -16.44 -21.74 -16.64
C PRO A 982 -15.66 -22.51 -15.56
N PHE A 983 -14.58 -21.91 -15.07
CA PHE A 983 -13.88 -22.40 -13.89
C PHE A 983 -14.82 -22.49 -12.66
N HIS A 984 -14.76 -23.60 -11.92
CA HIS A 984 -15.49 -23.82 -10.66
C HIS A 984 -14.54 -24.49 -9.64
N GLY A 985 -14.82 -24.32 -8.34
CA GLY A 985 -14.05 -24.94 -7.25
C GLY A 985 -12.79 -24.19 -6.84
N ASN A 986 -11.93 -24.83 -6.04
CA ASN A 986 -10.75 -24.22 -5.42
C ASN A 986 -9.49 -24.29 -6.31
N PRO A 987 -8.91 -23.16 -6.77
CA PRO A 987 -7.73 -23.14 -7.65
C PRO A 987 -6.48 -23.90 -7.14
N ARG A 988 -6.34 -24.11 -5.83
CA ARG A 988 -5.19 -24.86 -5.26
C ARG A 988 -5.22 -26.35 -5.58
N PHE A 989 -6.44 -26.92 -5.66
CA PHE A 989 -6.69 -28.35 -5.86
C PHE A 989 -7.35 -28.65 -7.21
N ALA A 990 -7.71 -27.62 -7.97
CA ALA A 990 -8.36 -27.76 -9.26
C ALA A 990 -7.52 -28.60 -10.25
N PRO A 991 -8.19 -29.44 -11.06
CA PRO A 991 -7.53 -30.31 -12.03
C PRO A 991 -7.14 -29.52 -13.29
N ARG A 992 -6.17 -30.04 -14.05
CA ARG A 992 -5.62 -29.39 -15.25
C ARG A 992 -6.69 -29.02 -16.29
N SER A 993 -7.74 -29.84 -16.42
CA SER A 993 -8.88 -29.57 -17.30
C SER A 993 -9.67 -28.31 -16.95
N ALA A 994 -9.74 -27.94 -15.66
CA ALA A 994 -10.49 -26.76 -15.21
C ALA A 994 -9.85 -25.46 -15.67
N PHE A 995 -8.52 -25.41 -15.77
CA PHE A 995 -7.76 -24.26 -16.29
C PHE A 995 -7.81 -24.14 -17.82
N LEU A 996 -8.40 -25.11 -18.51
CA LEU A 996 -8.62 -25.14 -19.96
C LEU A 996 -10.09 -24.91 -20.33
N ASP A 997 -10.92 -24.47 -19.38
CA ASP A 997 -12.38 -24.32 -19.46
C ASP A 997 -13.10 -25.57 -20.05
N ARG A 998 -12.54 -26.77 -19.81
CA ARG A 998 -13.14 -28.03 -20.28
C ARG A 998 -14.23 -28.50 -19.35
N GLU A 999 -15.18 -29.26 -19.89
CA GLU A 999 -16.14 -29.98 -19.04
C GLU A 999 -15.41 -31.02 -18.19
N LEU A 1000 -15.67 -31.01 -16.88
CA LEU A 1000 -15.02 -31.92 -15.93
C LEU A 1000 -15.72 -33.28 -15.90
N SER A 1001 -14.93 -34.31 -15.58
CA SER A 1001 -15.30 -35.72 -15.60
C SER A 1001 -14.95 -36.41 -14.27
N ARG A 1002 -15.10 -37.74 -14.24
CA ARG A 1002 -14.68 -38.56 -13.08
C ARG A 1002 -13.17 -38.53 -12.84
N ALA A 1003 -12.37 -38.42 -13.90
CA ALA A 1003 -10.92 -38.34 -13.80
C ALA A 1003 -10.45 -37.07 -13.08
N ASP A 1004 -11.16 -35.97 -13.31
CA ASP A 1004 -10.84 -34.64 -12.79
C ASP A 1004 -11.11 -34.53 -11.27
N ASP A 1005 -12.16 -35.19 -10.77
CA ASP A 1005 -12.39 -35.37 -9.32
C ASP A 1005 -11.25 -36.19 -8.68
N LEU A 1006 -10.68 -37.19 -9.37
CA LEU A 1006 -9.56 -37.99 -8.87
C LEU A 1006 -8.22 -37.23 -8.89
N GLU A 1007 -7.94 -36.42 -9.92
CA GLU A 1007 -6.76 -35.55 -9.92
C GLU A 1007 -6.82 -34.56 -8.74
N SER A 1008 -7.99 -33.98 -8.49
CA SER A 1008 -8.25 -33.09 -7.36
C SER A 1008 -8.05 -33.81 -6.01
N TRP A 1009 -8.57 -35.03 -5.88
CA TRP A 1009 -8.33 -35.91 -4.72
C TRP A 1009 -6.86 -36.27 -4.54
N PHE A 1010 -6.10 -36.49 -5.63
CA PHE A 1010 -4.68 -36.81 -5.56
C PHE A 1010 -3.88 -35.62 -5.04
N TYR A 1011 -4.15 -34.41 -5.54
CA TYR A 1011 -3.52 -33.18 -5.04
C TYR A 1011 -3.87 -32.91 -3.57
N MET A 1012 -5.12 -33.15 -3.16
CA MET A 1012 -5.52 -33.09 -1.75
C MET A 1012 -4.74 -34.10 -0.90
N THR A 1013 -4.63 -35.36 -1.34
CA THR A 1013 -3.93 -36.44 -0.62
C THR A 1013 -2.43 -36.16 -0.49
N VAL A 1014 -1.77 -35.73 -1.57
CA VAL A 1014 -0.35 -35.30 -1.54
C VAL A 1014 -0.17 -34.18 -0.54
N GLU A 1015 -1.04 -33.16 -0.52
CA GLU A 1015 -0.89 -32.05 0.43
C GLU A 1015 -1.15 -32.44 1.89
N MET A 1016 -2.06 -33.39 2.14
CA MET A 1016 -2.32 -33.90 3.49
C MET A 1016 -1.15 -34.70 4.07
N VAL A 1017 -0.45 -35.50 3.25
CA VAL A 1017 0.68 -36.34 3.70
C VAL A 1017 2.01 -35.58 3.67
N LYS A 1018 2.24 -34.74 2.65
CA LYS A 1018 3.50 -33.99 2.47
C LYS A 1018 3.51 -32.62 3.14
N GLY A 1019 2.33 -32.03 3.36
CA GLY A 1019 2.13 -30.68 3.92
C GLY A 1019 2.05 -29.56 2.87
N PHE A 1020 2.61 -29.76 1.67
CA PHE A 1020 2.64 -28.75 0.61
C PHE A 1020 2.50 -29.33 -0.81
N LEU A 1021 1.95 -28.52 -1.71
CA LEU A 1021 2.01 -28.69 -3.17
C LEU A 1021 3.01 -27.68 -3.76
N PRO A 1022 3.74 -28.00 -4.84
CA PRO A 1022 4.71 -27.08 -5.47
C PRO A 1022 4.08 -25.74 -5.88
N TRP A 1023 2.88 -25.76 -6.44
CA TRP A 1023 2.11 -24.56 -6.80
C TRP A 1023 1.38 -23.88 -5.64
N GLY A 1024 1.56 -24.34 -4.40
CA GLY A 1024 0.78 -23.91 -3.23
C GLY A 1024 0.89 -22.44 -2.83
N ASN A 1025 1.77 -21.67 -3.47
CA ASN A 1025 1.92 -20.22 -3.26
C ASN A 1025 1.49 -19.36 -4.48
N TYR A 1026 1.26 -19.96 -5.65
CA TYR A 1026 0.82 -19.21 -6.83
C TYR A 1026 -0.64 -18.76 -6.67
N ARG A 1027 -0.96 -17.58 -7.23
CA ARG A 1027 -2.31 -16.97 -7.18
C ARG A 1027 -2.95 -16.80 -8.55
N ASN A 1028 -2.16 -16.83 -9.61
CA ASN A 1028 -2.64 -16.80 -10.98
C ASN A 1028 -3.03 -18.22 -11.41
N PRO A 1029 -4.25 -18.46 -11.95
CA PRO A 1029 -4.65 -19.77 -12.45
C PRO A 1029 -3.68 -20.35 -13.50
N LYS A 1030 -3.05 -19.50 -14.33
CA LYS A 1030 -2.11 -19.96 -15.35
C LYS A 1030 -0.82 -20.54 -14.74
N ASP A 1031 -0.19 -19.82 -13.80
CA ASP A 1031 1.06 -20.27 -13.16
C ASP A 1031 0.85 -21.61 -12.42
N ILE A 1032 -0.35 -21.83 -11.87
CA ILE A 1032 -0.75 -23.10 -11.26
C ILE A 1032 -0.78 -24.22 -12.31
N TYR A 1033 -1.46 -24.00 -13.45
CA TYR A 1033 -1.52 -24.96 -14.55
C TYR A 1033 -0.13 -25.30 -15.13
N ASP A 1034 0.68 -24.28 -15.41
CA ASP A 1034 2.03 -24.44 -15.97
C ASP A 1034 2.92 -25.24 -14.98
N CYS A 1035 2.79 -24.99 -13.67
CA CYS A 1035 3.47 -25.76 -12.63
C CYS A 1035 2.93 -27.21 -12.49
N GLN A 1036 1.61 -27.44 -12.59
CA GLN A 1036 1.03 -28.78 -12.60
C GLN A 1036 1.52 -29.63 -13.79
N MET A 1037 1.71 -29.00 -14.95
CA MET A 1037 2.28 -29.62 -16.16
C MET A 1037 3.77 -29.92 -15.99
N TYR A 1038 4.56 -28.99 -15.47
CA TYR A 1038 5.97 -29.23 -15.11
C TYR A 1038 6.12 -30.39 -14.12
N CYS A 1039 5.21 -30.50 -13.15
CA CYS A 1039 5.19 -31.57 -12.15
C CYS A 1039 4.95 -33.00 -12.68
N ARG A 1040 4.79 -33.20 -14.00
CA ARG A 1040 4.78 -34.53 -14.62
C ARG A 1040 6.14 -34.99 -15.17
N ASN A 1041 7.10 -34.06 -15.32
CA ASN A 1041 8.38 -34.33 -15.95
C ASN A 1041 9.53 -34.31 -14.93
N GLY A 1042 10.47 -35.25 -15.06
CA GLY A 1042 11.80 -35.26 -14.41
C GLY A 1042 11.87 -34.64 -13.01
N LEU A 1043 12.46 -33.44 -12.92
CA LEU A 1043 12.66 -32.71 -11.67
C LEU A 1043 11.35 -32.27 -11.00
N GLY A 1044 10.35 -31.83 -11.76
CA GLY A 1044 9.04 -31.43 -11.23
C GLY A 1044 8.27 -32.60 -10.62
N LEU A 1045 8.38 -33.80 -11.20
CA LEU A 1045 7.80 -35.01 -10.61
C LEU A 1045 8.46 -35.35 -9.26
N ARG A 1046 9.78 -35.14 -9.14
CA ARG A 1046 10.52 -35.26 -7.86
C ARG A 1046 10.14 -34.15 -6.88
N GLU A 1047 9.80 -32.95 -7.34
CA GLU A 1047 9.32 -31.86 -6.50
C GLU A 1047 7.92 -32.15 -5.93
N LEU A 1048 7.00 -32.69 -6.75
CA LEU A 1048 5.67 -33.11 -6.32
C LEU A 1048 5.71 -34.32 -5.38
N LEU A 1049 6.36 -35.44 -5.76
CA LEU A 1049 6.28 -36.71 -5.03
C LEU A 1049 7.50 -37.05 -4.16
N GLY A 1050 8.58 -36.26 -4.20
CA GLY A 1050 9.78 -36.53 -3.39
C GLY A 1050 9.44 -36.57 -1.89
N GLY A 1051 9.80 -37.68 -1.24
CA GLY A 1051 9.48 -37.97 0.16
C GLY A 1051 8.23 -38.82 0.40
N LEU A 1052 7.49 -39.20 -0.65
CA LEU A 1052 6.33 -40.11 -0.57
C LEU A 1052 6.69 -41.55 -1.01
N PRO A 1053 5.90 -42.57 -0.63
CA PRO A 1053 6.06 -43.95 -1.10
C PRO A 1053 5.98 -44.08 -2.63
N ILE A 1054 6.60 -45.11 -3.21
CA ILE A 1054 6.69 -45.25 -4.67
C ILE A 1054 5.31 -45.45 -5.32
N GLU A 1055 4.40 -46.09 -4.60
CA GLU A 1055 3.02 -46.36 -5.01
C GLU A 1055 2.24 -45.07 -5.33
N PHE A 1056 2.59 -43.92 -4.73
CA PHE A 1056 2.01 -42.62 -5.11
C PHE A 1056 2.34 -42.22 -6.56
N ARG A 1057 3.51 -42.63 -7.08
CA ARG A 1057 3.87 -42.42 -8.49
C ARG A 1057 3.03 -43.29 -9.41
N ASP A 1058 2.65 -44.49 -8.96
CA ASP A 1058 1.82 -45.41 -9.73
C ASP A 1058 0.34 -45.02 -9.69
N ILE A 1059 -0.17 -44.53 -8.55
CA ILE A 1059 -1.48 -43.85 -8.48
C ILE A 1059 -1.50 -42.64 -9.44
N LEU A 1060 -0.43 -41.84 -9.51
CA LEU A 1060 -0.37 -40.71 -10.44
C LEU A 1060 -0.42 -41.15 -11.91
N LYS A 1061 0.30 -42.22 -12.29
CA LYS A 1061 0.19 -42.82 -13.65
C LYS A 1061 -1.24 -43.27 -13.96
N LEU A 1062 -1.92 -43.92 -13.00
CA LEU A 1062 -3.30 -44.36 -13.18
C LEU A 1062 -4.24 -43.18 -13.40
N VAL A 1063 -4.10 -42.10 -12.62
CA VAL A 1063 -4.91 -40.88 -12.75
C VAL A 1063 -4.62 -40.15 -14.08
N ASP A 1064 -3.34 -40.02 -14.47
CA ASP A 1064 -2.94 -39.40 -15.75
C ASP A 1064 -3.38 -40.21 -16.99
N GLY A 1065 -3.62 -41.52 -16.84
CA GLY A 1065 -4.09 -42.38 -17.93
C GLY A 1065 -5.60 -42.27 -18.24
N LEU A 1066 -6.39 -41.66 -17.35
CA LEU A 1066 -7.85 -41.59 -17.47
C LEU A 1066 -8.32 -40.55 -18.49
N LYS A 1067 -9.27 -40.93 -19.33
CA LYS A 1067 -9.98 -40.07 -20.28
C LYS A 1067 -11.37 -39.72 -19.75
N PHE A 1068 -11.99 -38.72 -20.36
CA PHE A 1068 -13.30 -38.15 -19.96
C PHE A 1068 -14.41 -39.19 -19.71
N TYR A 1069 -14.46 -40.27 -20.50
CA TYR A 1069 -15.49 -41.31 -20.39
C TYR A 1069 -15.09 -42.50 -19.49
N ASP A 1070 -13.84 -42.59 -19.05
CA ASP A 1070 -13.33 -43.78 -18.40
C ASP A 1070 -13.91 -43.94 -16.98
N ARG A 1071 -14.05 -45.17 -16.51
CA ARG A 1071 -14.38 -45.46 -15.10
C ARG A 1071 -13.07 -45.55 -14.32
N PRO A 1072 -12.86 -44.74 -13.27
CA PRO A 1072 -11.64 -44.82 -12.49
C PRO A 1072 -11.45 -46.21 -11.83
N PRO A 1073 -10.21 -46.72 -11.78
CA PRO A 1073 -9.89 -48.02 -11.17
C PRO A 1073 -9.77 -47.90 -9.64
N TYR A 1074 -10.90 -47.69 -8.97
CA TYR A 1074 -10.96 -47.50 -7.51
C TYR A 1074 -10.28 -48.63 -6.73
N ASN A 1075 -10.52 -49.88 -7.12
CA ASN A 1075 -9.94 -51.06 -6.47
C ASN A 1075 -8.40 -51.09 -6.53
N ASP A 1076 -7.81 -50.73 -7.67
CA ASP A 1076 -6.36 -50.73 -7.86
C ASP A 1076 -5.71 -49.61 -7.03
N ILE A 1077 -6.38 -48.45 -6.95
CA ILE A 1077 -5.95 -47.32 -6.11
C ILE A 1077 -6.09 -47.67 -4.62
N TYR A 1078 -7.17 -48.34 -4.19
CA TYR A 1078 -7.29 -48.86 -2.82
C TYR A 1078 -6.19 -49.88 -2.50
N GLY A 1079 -5.85 -50.76 -3.45
CA GLY A 1079 -4.74 -51.71 -3.35
C GLY A 1079 -3.40 -51.01 -3.15
N LEU A 1080 -3.07 -50.03 -4.00
CA LEU A 1080 -1.85 -49.23 -3.87
C LEU A 1080 -1.78 -48.47 -2.54
N LEU A 1081 -2.88 -47.84 -2.09
CA LEU A 1081 -2.94 -47.15 -0.79
C LEU A 1081 -2.81 -48.11 0.40
N ARG A 1082 -3.37 -49.32 0.33
CA ARG A 1082 -3.20 -50.34 1.37
C ARG A 1082 -1.78 -50.91 1.36
N ASN A 1083 -1.17 -51.07 0.20
CA ASN A 1083 0.24 -51.46 0.07
C ASN A 1083 1.16 -50.41 0.70
N CYS A 1084 0.95 -49.10 0.50
CA CYS A 1084 1.71 -48.04 1.17
C CYS A 1084 1.83 -48.24 2.69
N LEU A 1085 0.73 -48.65 3.35
CA LEU A 1085 0.70 -48.88 4.81
C LEU A 1085 1.57 -50.08 5.21
N VAL A 1086 1.56 -51.14 4.40
CA VAL A 1086 2.37 -52.36 4.61
C VAL A 1086 3.85 -52.07 4.32
N THR A 1087 4.18 -51.52 3.15
CA THR A 1087 5.54 -51.17 2.70
C THR A 1087 6.26 -50.26 3.68
N MET A 1088 5.55 -49.29 4.26
CA MET A 1088 6.11 -48.28 5.17
C MET A 1088 5.91 -48.62 6.66
N HIS A 1089 5.33 -49.78 6.97
CA HIS A 1089 4.93 -50.19 8.33
C HIS A 1089 4.14 -49.11 9.10
N ALA A 1090 3.30 -48.35 8.40
CA ALA A 1090 2.61 -47.19 8.94
C ALA A 1090 1.32 -47.57 9.67
N GLN A 1091 1.24 -47.25 10.96
CA GLN A 1091 0.04 -47.51 11.77
C GLN A 1091 -1.12 -46.59 11.37
N GLU A 1092 -2.27 -47.20 11.05
CA GLU A 1092 -3.51 -46.50 10.67
C GLU A 1092 -4.19 -45.80 11.86
N PHE A 1093 -4.07 -46.34 13.07
CA PHE A 1093 -4.68 -45.82 14.30
C PHE A 1093 -3.65 -45.74 15.44
N PRO A 1094 -3.81 -44.85 16.45
CA PRO A 1094 -4.84 -43.81 16.56
C PRO A 1094 -4.62 -42.69 15.53
N TYR A 1095 -5.71 -42.10 15.03
CA TYR A 1095 -5.61 -40.88 14.20
C TYR A 1095 -4.96 -39.73 14.99
N ASP A 1096 -4.40 -38.77 14.26
CA ASP A 1096 -3.58 -37.71 14.87
C ASP A 1096 -4.37 -36.84 15.86
N TRP A 1097 -5.69 -36.75 15.70
CA TRP A 1097 -6.60 -36.00 16.58
C TRP A 1097 -7.17 -36.81 17.76
N GLU A 1098 -6.98 -38.14 17.79
CA GLU A 1098 -7.26 -38.95 18.98
C GLU A 1098 -6.14 -38.82 20.04
N LYS A 1099 -4.95 -38.42 19.60
CA LYS A 1099 -3.81 -38.09 20.47
C LYS A 1099 -3.96 -36.63 20.90
N GLN A 1100 -3.65 -36.28 22.14
CA GLN A 1100 -3.54 -34.86 22.54
C GLN A 1100 -2.43 -34.20 21.71
N PRO A 1101 -2.72 -33.21 20.86
CA PRO A 1101 -1.71 -32.66 19.98
C PRO A 1101 -0.86 -31.60 20.70
N ASP A 1102 0.42 -31.53 20.36
CA ASP A 1102 1.26 -30.36 20.61
C ASP A 1102 0.71 -29.18 19.79
N LYS A 1103 -0.25 -28.44 20.37
CA LYS A 1103 -0.89 -27.29 19.72
C LYS A 1103 0.11 -26.14 19.55
N LYS A 1104 0.01 -25.48 18.40
CA LYS A 1104 0.82 -24.31 18.00
C LYS A 1104 0.74 -23.13 18.98
#